data_AF-A0A2N9LNL9-F1
#
_entry.id   AF-A0A2N9LNL9-F1
#
_cell.length_a   1.000
_cell.length_b   1.000
_cell.length_c   1.000
_cell.angle_alpha   90.00
_cell.angle_beta   90.00
_cell.angle_gamma   90.00
#
_symmetry.space_group_name_H-M   'P 1'
#
loop_
_entity.id
_entity.type
_entity.pdbx_description
1 polymer ?
#
loop_
_entity_poly.entity_id
_entity_poly.type
_entity_poly.pdbx_seq_one_letter_code
_entity_poly.pdbx_strand_id
1 'polypeptide(L)'
;MTRYRTLNLLWLLLVSPAAAQQVDTANGPNPVRTASIFDEIQDSKERSLFKELWDTADPQQGRQRAIDFVARYPRSVVLRETYEQAARASAMLGDDEAAIEWGKRALRLLPENPLLLTMIADLAARHGQHELAETSGRQALRYLERALPPAAISPAAWPQVRDGLRNLADFALGRTAEEQGRYADAERWLLDALRVKRNDYVALYALGVARNGRKDPDAAAPCFAEVMRAANGALGEAARRELHEVYAAKTRSQSFEEFAASQRLSVPPAATPRASPPGAYAGSAACRPCHAAEFRNWQATGMAKMFRPYSEGEVMGRFSGEEILGGSVRAGAENSQRFIELRDGDSGKWKRYRVDALIGSKWQQAYASQLPDGRLAVLPIQYSKVEGGWVNYWKIVDGSSERSDIAHFQGTPEGALYQRDCAPCHTSQLRYDGGGASPATAQFREGGIDCEMCHGPSQAHADAMRRGSHAGPGTTSGAEPPVDFRKIPAEQSVAICEQCHMQSLAHEPEAGGAVNYSQTTGPFYRAYSIHLLSDYSHKVFYADGRFRATTFIGEAFERSRCFREGGGTCVSCHNPHPDDPDGNQKSLKFAPDSDQMCLQCHQSIRDHPERHTRHALGSEASRCVSCHMPRNMDALLFRARSHQIDEIPDAEMTARFGESDSPNACLTCHRDKDIRWLAASMAAWRGGPVH
;
A
#
# COMPACT_ATOMS: atom_id res chain seq x y z
N MET A 1 -31.08 5.24 22.66
CA MET A 1 -30.25 6.40 22.25
C MET A 1 -30.10 6.52 20.71
N THR A 2 -31.11 6.10 19.94
CA THR A 2 -31.21 6.22 18.46
C THR A 2 -31.34 7.67 17.93
N ARG A 3 -31.18 8.69 18.80
CA ARG A 3 -31.52 10.10 18.53
C ARG A 3 -30.31 11.02 18.29
N TYR A 4 -29.08 10.52 18.29
CA TYR A 4 -27.91 11.31 17.88
C TYR A 4 -27.62 11.10 16.39
N ARG A 5 -28.59 11.49 15.54
CA ARG A 5 -28.40 11.63 14.09
C ARG A 5 -27.92 13.05 13.79
N THR A 6 -26.71 13.39 14.21
CA THR A 6 -26.05 14.59 13.65
C THR A 6 -25.45 14.18 12.31
N LEU A 7 -25.91 14.81 11.22
CA LEU A 7 -25.18 14.78 9.95
C LEU A 7 -23.75 15.23 10.26
N ASN A 8 -22.77 14.34 10.09
CA ASN A 8 -21.39 14.72 10.28
C ASN A 8 -21.00 15.59 9.08
N LEU A 9 -20.81 16.89 9.31
CA LEU A 9 -20.40 17.86 8.28
C LEU A 9 -19.05 17.48 7.64
N LEU A 10 -18.27 16.59 8.26
CA LEU A 10 -17.09 16.00 7.65
C LEU A 10 -17.43 15.26 6.34
N TRP A 11 -18.62 14.66 6.18
CA TRP A 11 -19.02 13.99 4.93
C TRP A 11 -19.08 14.95 3.73
N LEU A 12 -19.29 16.25 3.96
CA LEU A 12 -19.28 17.29 2.93
C LEU A 12 -17.87 17.64 2.42
N LEU A 13 -16.84 17.39 3.23
CA LEU A 13 -15.46 17.78 2.92
C LEU A 13 -14.71 16.74 2.07
N LEU A 14 -15.33 15.61 1.77
CA LEU A 14 -14.60 14.44 1.28
C LEU A 14 -14.52 14.36 -0.24
N VAL A 15 -14.91 15.36 -1.03
CA VAL A 15 -14.95 15.25 -2.51
C VAL A 15 -13.61 14.72 -3.05
N SER A 16 -13.64 13.55 -3.69
CA SER A 16 -12.46 12.96 -4.33
C SER A 16 -11.89 14.00 -5.30
N PRO A 17 -10.57 14.19 -5.41
CA PRO A 17 -10.02 15.22 -6.30
C PRO A 17 -10.38 14.92 -7.76
N ALA A 18 -10.55 15.98 -8.56
CA ALA A 18 -10.62 15.84 -10.00
C ALA A 18 -9.23 15.62 -10.63
N ALA A 19 -8.14 15.81 -9.86
CA ALA A 19 -6.77 15.63 -10.31
C ALA A 19 -6.33 14.17 -10.11
N ALA A 20 -5.59 13.64 -11.07
CA ALA A 20 -5.06 12.29 -11.06
C ALA A 20 -3.56 12.26 -11.40
N GLN A 21 -2.80 11.49 -10.63
CA GLN A 21 -1.38 11.24 -10.79
C GLN A 21 -1.13 10.01 -11.67
N GLN A 22 -0.07 10.01 -12.47
CA GLN A 22 0.33 8.84 -13.26
C GLN A 22 1.12 7.81 -12.44
N VAL A 23 1.34 6.62 -13.02
CA VAL A 23 1.95 5.46 -12.35
C VAL A 23 3.36 5.76 -11.84
N ASP A 24 4.23 6.42 -12.63
CA ASP A 24 5.70 6.41 -12.44
C ASP A 24 6.41 7.73 -12.77
N THR A 25 5.87 8.86 -12.34
CA THR A 25 6.47 10.17 -12.63
C THR A 25 7.14 10.76 -11.39
N ALA A 26 8.46 10.55 -11.31
CA ALA A 26 9.50 11.27 -10.54
C ALA A 26 9.23 11.57 -9.05
N ASN A 27 10.15 11.13 -8.18
CA ASN A 27 10.22 11.58 -6.79
C ASN A 27 10.59 13.08 -6.77
N GLY A 28 9.64 13.94 -6.43
CA GLY A 28 9.92 15.36 -6.23
C GLY A 28 8.68 16.22 -5.94
N PRO A 29 8.87 17.40 -5.34
CA PRO A 29 7.79 18.32 -4.96
C PRO A 29 7.12 19.03 -6.16
N ASN A 30 7.59 18.78 -7.40
CA ASN A 30 7.00 19.38 -8.59
C ASN A 30 5.82 18.53 -9.08
N PRO A 31 4.62 19.11 -9.22
CA PRO A 31 3.46 18.39 -9.71
C PRO A 31 3.77 17.89 -11.12
N VAL A 32 3.86 16.57 -11.24
CA VAL A 32 3.59 15.83 -12.46
C VAL A 32 2.35 16.44 -13.11
N ARG A 33 2.34 16.61 -14.44
CA ARG A 33 1.12 16.97 -15.19
C ARG A 33 -0.08 16.19 -14.65
N THR A 34 -0.90 16.83 -13.83
CA THR A 34 -2.11 16.24 -13.27
C THR A 34 -3.11 16.18 -14.41
N ALA A 35 -3.25 15.01 -15.02
CA ALA A 35 -4.41 14.75 -15.86
C ALA A 35 -5.63 14.83 -14.95
N SER A 36 -6.73 15.42 -15.41
CA SER A 36 -7.96 15.34 -14.66
C SER A 36 -8.64 13.99 -14.90
N ILE A 37 -9.39 13.48 -13.93
CA ILE A 37 -10.30 12.34 -14.12
C ILE A 37 -11.25 12.56 -15.32
N PHE A 38 -11.59 13.82 -15.63
CA PHE A 38 -12.40 14.15 -16.80
C PHE A 38 -11.68 13.89 -18.13
N ASP A 39 -10.35 14.07 -18.17
CA ASP A 39 -9.53 13.84 -19.36
C ASP A 39 -9.42 12.34 -19.69
N GLU A 40 -9.67 11.47 -18.70
CA GLU A 40 -9.65 10.03 -18.87
C GLU A 40 -10.92 9.50 -19.55
N ILE A 41 -12.04 10.21 -19.44
CA ILE A 41 -13.32 9.85 -20.08
C ILE A 41 -13.27 10.20 -21.55
N GLN A 42 -13.26 9.20 -22.43
CA GLN A 42 -13.11 9.42 -23.89
C GLN A 42 -14.38 9.94 -24.55
N ASP A 43 -15.56 9.42 -24.16
CA ASP A 43 -16.84 9.86 -24.71
C ASP A 43 -17.20 11.25 -24.16
N SER A 44 -17.43 12.21 -25.06
CA SER A 44 -17.70 13.60 -24.67
C SER A 44 -19.03 13.78 -23.94
N LYS A 45 -20.06 12.97 -24.26
CA LYS A 45 -21.36 13.01 -23.57
C LYS A 45 -21.28 12.39 -22.19
N GLU A 46 -20.55 11.28 -22.05
CA GLU A 46 -20.22 10.68 -20.76
C GLU A 46 -19.49 11.70 -19.89
N ARG A 47 -18.44 12.34 -20.42
CA ARG A 47 -17.65 13.36 -19.71
C ARG A 47 -18.52 14.53 -19.25
N SER A 48 -19.38 15.06 -20.12
CA SER A 48 -20.30 16.15 -19.76
C SER A 48 -21.26 15.76 -18.66
N LEU A 49 -21.90 14.58 -18.75
CA LEU A 49 -22.84 14.11 -17.73
C LEU A 49 -22.15 13.79 -16.40
N PHE A 50 -20.94 13.24 -16.44
CA PHE A 50 -20.15 13.03 -15.23
C PHE A 50 -19.75 14.35 -14.60
N LYS A 51 -19.38 15.36 -15.40
CA LYS A 51 -19.10 16.71 -14.89
C LYS A 51 -20.34 17.35 -14.25
N GLU A 52 -21.50 17.21 -14.88
CA GLU A 52 -22.77 17.68 -14.28
C GLU A 52 -23.05 16.99 -12.95
N LEU A 53 -22.87 15.67 -12.85
CA LEU A 53 -22.96 14.94 -11.59
C LEU A 53 -21.95 15.49 -10.57
N TRP A 54 -20.69 15.63 -10.97
CA TRP A 54 -19.59 16.07 -10.11
C TRP A 54 -19.81 17.46 -9.50
N ASP A 55 -20.33 18.40 -10.29
CA ASP A 55 -20.58 19.78 -9.87
C ASP A 55 -21.91 19.92 -9.07
N THR A 56 -22.66 18.82 -8.85
CA THR A 56 -23.97 18.86 -8.18
C THR A 56 -23.81 18.98 -6.67
N ALA A 57 -24.24 20.11 -6.09
CA ALA A 57 -24.24 20.33 -4.65
C ALA A 57 -25.48 19.77 -3.92
N ASP A 58 -26.62 19.67 -4.60
CA ASP A 58 -27.88 19.18 -4.01
C ASP A 58 -27.86 17.65 -3.89
N PRO A 59 -28.01 17.06 -2.69
CA PRO A 59 -27.89 15.62 -2.49
C PRO A 59 -28.96 14.81 -3.23
N GLN A 60 -30.18 15.34 -3.33
CA GLN A 60 -31.26 14.63 -4.03
C GLN A 60 -30.97 14.52 -5.52
N GLN A 61 -30.60 15.64 -6.15
CA GLN A 61 -30.17 15.66 -7.55
C GLN A 61 -28.89 14.85 -7.77
N GLY A 62 -27.91 14.97 -6.89
CA GLY A 62 -26.63 14.25 -6.98
C GLY A 62 -26.84 12.73 -6.97
N ARG A 63 -27.67 12.23 -6.05
CA ARG A 63 -28.04 10.81 -5.99
C ARG A 63 -28.74 10.35 -7.27
N GLN A 64 -29.71 11.12 -7.77
CA GLN A 64 -30.45 10.75 -8.98
C GLN A 64 -29.53 10.75 -10.21
N ARG A 65 -28.69 11.78 -10.37
CA ARG A 65 -27.72 11.85 -11.47
C ARG A 65 -26.73 10.68 -11.44
N ALA A 66 -26.29 10.27 -10.24
CA ALA A 66 -25.40 9.11 -10.12
C ALA A 66 -26.09 7.81 -10.55
N ILE A 67 -27.35 7.61 -10.15
CA ILE A 67 -28.16 6.45 -10.57
C ILE A 67 -28.31 6.44 -12.10
N ASP A 68 -28.71 7.56 -12.68
CA ASP A 68 -28.91 7.70 -14.12
C ASP A 68 -27.59 7.50 -14.90
N PHE A 69 -26.48 8.02 -14.36
CA PHE A 69 -25.16 7.85 -14.94
C PHE A 69 -24.74 6.38 -14.98
N VAL A 70 -24.89 5.64 -13.88
CA VAL A 70 -24.56 4.21 -13.81
C VAL A 70 -25.41 3.40 -14.79
N ALA A 71 -26.70 3.71 -14.90
CA ALA A 71 -27.59 3.01 -15.83
C ALA A 71 -27.21 3.26 -17.30
N ARG A 72 -26.78 4.49 -17.61
CA ARG A 72 -26.42 4.90 -18.97
C ARG A 72 -25.00 4.49 -19.38
N TYR A 73 -24.06 4.54 -18.46
CA TYR A 73 -22.64 4.22 -18.67
C TYR A 73 -22.17 3.12 -17.71
N PRO A 74 -22.73 1.91 -17.80
CA PRO A 74 -22.40 0.82 -16.88
C PRO A 74 -20.95 0.33 -17.02
N ARG A 75 -20.21 0.78 -18.04
CA ARG A 75 -18.79 0.46 -18.29
C ARG A 75 -17.85 1.64 -18.05
N SER A 76 -18.37 2.72 -17.48
CA SER A 76 -17.58 3.94 -17.26
C SER A 76 -16.35 3.65 -16.39
N VAL A 77 -15.25 4.31 -16.70
CA VAL A 77 -14.02 4.26 -15.88
C VAL A 77 -14.19 4.98 -14.54
N VAL A 78 -15.16 5.90 -14.43
CA VAL A 78 -15.43 6.70 -13.23
C VAL A 78 -16.60 6.17 -12.37
N LEU A 79 -16.88 4.86 -12.46
CA LEU A 79 -17.94 4.24 -11.67
C LEU A 79 -17.65 4.29 -10.17
N ARG A 80 -16.38 4.19 -9.76
CA ARG A 80 -16.01 4.23 -8.33
C ARG A 80 -16.39 5.58 -7.72
N GLU A 81 -16.08 6.68 -8.41
CA GLU A 81 -16.45 8.04 -8.01
C GLU A 81 -17.97 8.24 -8.05
N THR A 82 -18.62 7.70 -9.08
CA THR A 82 -20.08 7.79 -9.21
C THR A 82 -20.80 7.09 -8.06
N TYR A 83 -20.35 5.89 -7.68
CA TYR A 83 -20.87 5.15 -6.54
C TYR A 83 -20.58 5.86 -5.21
N GLU A 84 -19.40 6.45 -5.07
CA GLU A 84 -19.04 7.24 -3.91
C GLU A 84 -19.93 8.49 -3.75
N GLN A 85 -20.21 9.20 -4.84
CA GLN A 85 -21.15 10.33 -4.84
C GLN A 85 -22.56 9.89 -4.45
N ALA A 86 -23.05 8.76 -4.99
CA ALA A 86 -24.35 8.20 -4.61
C ALA A 86 -24.40 7.81 -3.11
N ALA A 87 -23.32 7.23 -2.58
CA ALA A 87 -23.22 6.83 -1.17
C ALA A 87 -23.31 8.05 -0.25
N ARG A 88 -22.55 9.10 -0.55
CA ARG A 88 -22.52 10.34 0.23
C ARG A 88 -23.84 11.09 0.15
N ALA A 89 -24.38 11.24 -1.05
CA ALA A 89 -25.68 11.86 -1.26
C ALA A 89 -26.78 11.13 -0.47
N SER A 90 -26.75 9.80 -0.45
CA SER A 90 -27.68 9.00 0.38
C SER A 90 -27.48 9.23 1.88
N ALA A 91 -26.23 9.27 2.36
CA ALA A 91 -25.93 9.56 3.77
C ALA A 91 -26.41 10.96 4.17
N MET A 92 -26.26 11.96 3.29
CA MET A 92 -26.76 13.32 3.51
C MET A 92 -28.28 13.43 3.56
N LEU A 93 -28.98 12.54 2.83
CA LEU A 93 -30.44 12.42 2.87
C LEU A 93 -30.94 11.63 4.09
N GLY A 94 -30.04 11.09 4.93
CA GLY A 94 -30.38 10.25 6.07
C GLY A 94 -30.80 8.82 5.70
N ASP A 95 -30.50 8.40 4.46
CA ASP A 95 -30.73 7.07 3.92
C ASP A 95 -29.47 6.22 4.09
N ASP A 96 -29.22 5.82 5.34
CA ASP A 96 -28.01 5.09 5.74
C ASP A 96 -27.88 3.73 5.03
N GLU A 97 -28.99 3.05 4.76
CA GLU A 97 -28.99 1.75 4.06
C GLU A 97 -28.51 1.91 2.62
N ALA A 98 -29.09 2.85 1.87
CA ALA A 98 -28.63 3.15 0.51
C ALA A 98 -27.18 3.66 0.52
N ALA A 99 -26.79 4.46 1.50
CA ALA A 99 -25.41 4.93 1.65
C ALA A 99 -24.42 3.77 1.81
N ILE A 100 -24.77 2.78 2.64
CA ILE A 100 -23.97 1.58 2.82
C ILE A 100 -23.92 0.75 1.53
N GLU A 101 -25.04 0.58 0.84
CA GLU A 101 -25.10 -0.20 -0.39
C GLU A 101 -24.22 0.41 -1.50
N TRP A 102 -24.38 1.71 -1.78
CA TRP A 102 -23.56 2.42 -2.76
C TRP A 102 -22.09 2.46 -2.33
N GLY A 103 -21.82 2.64 -1.04
CA GLY A 103 -20.46 2.63 -0.52
C GLY A 103 -19.78 1.28 -0.70
N LYS A 104 -20.48 0.17 -0.48
CA LYS A 104 -19.97 -1.19 -0.78
C LYS A 104 -19.63 -1.36 -2.27
N ARG A 105 -20.44 -0.79 -3.18
CA ARG A 105 -20.16 -0.83 -4.63
C ARG A 105 -18.89 -0.03 -4.98
N ALA A 106 -18.71 1.14 -4.37
CA ALA A 106 -17.49 1.94 -4.54
C ALA A 106 -16.26 1.21 -3.95
N LEU A 107 -16.35 0.70 -2.72
CA LEU A 107 -15.26 -0.01 -2.05
C LEU A 107 -14.90 -1.35 -2.71
N ARG A 108 -15.81 -1.94 -3.50
CA ARG A 108 -15.48 -3.09 -4.34
C ARG A 108 -14.47 -2.72 -5.44
N LEU A 109 -14.53 -1.50 -5.97
CA LEU A 109 -13.63 -1.01 -7.02
C LEU A 109 -12.38 -0.31 -6.43
N LEU A 110 -12.51 0.32 -5.27
CA LEU A 110 -11.41 0.97 -4.56
C LEU A 110 -11.52 0.71 -3.04
N PRO A 111 -11.03 -0.44 -2.55
CA PRO A 111 -11.08 -0.79 -1.14
C PRO A 111 -10.28 0.18 -0.23
N GLU A 112 -9.25 0.82 -0.77
CA GLU A 112 -8.32 1.71 -0.04
C GLU A 112 -8.80 3.16 0.04
N ASN A 113 -10.10 3.38 0.23
CA ASN A 113 -10.67 4.71 0.38
C ASN A 113 -11.00 5.00 1.86
N PRO A 114 -10.06 5.59 2.64
CA PRO A 114 -10.29 5.83 4.07
C PRO A 114 -11.44 6.80 4.36
N LEU A 115 -11.73 7.72 3.44
CA LEU A 115 -12.82 8.70 3.58
C LEU A 115 -14.16 7.96 3.59
N LEU A 116 -14.37 7.08 2.60
CA LEU A 116 -15.56 6.27 2.50
C LEU A 116 -15.62 5.15 3.55
N LEU A 117 -14.50 4.49 3.86
CA LEU A 117 -14.43 3.46 4.90
C LEU A 117 -14.83 4.01 6.27
N THR A 118 -14.40 5.22 6.61
CA THR A 118 -14.81 5.87 7.87
C THR A 118 -16.32 6.10 7.89
N MET A 119 -16.92 6.47 6.75
CA MET A 119 -18.38 6.63 6.61
C MET A 119 -19.11 5.34 6.85
N ILE A 120 -18.67 4.29 6.17
CA ILE A 120 -19.28 2.97 6.31
C ILE A 120 -19.11 2.44 7.72
N ALA A 121 -17.96 2.66 8.37
CA ALA A 121 -17.74 2.24 9.75
C ALA A 121 -18.76 2.87 10.72
N ASP A 122 -18.93 4.19 10.65
CA ASP A 122 -19.88 4.94 11.47
C ASP A 122 -21.34 4.55 11.18
N LEU A 123 -21.74 4.52 9.90
CA LEU A 123 -23.09 4.10 9.50
C LEU A 123 -23.39 2.66 9.93
N ALA A 124 -22.46 1.73 9.70
CA ALA A 124 -22.62 0.33 10.08
C ALA A 124 -22.75 0.16 11.60
N ALA A 125 -21.94 0.89 12.38
CA ALA A 125 -22.02 0.86 13.84
C ALA A 125 -23.40 1.33 14.34
N ARG A 126 -23.96 2.39 13.74
CA ARG A 126 -25.30 2.91 14.10
C ARG A 126 -26.43 1.91 13.84
N HIS A 127 -26.24 0.99 12.90
CA HIS A 127 -27.22 -0.03 12.51
C HIS A 127 -26.90 -1.43 13.07
N GLY A 128 -25.94 -1.54 13.99
CA GLY A 128 -25.55 -2.83 14.58
C GLY A 128 -24.90 -3.80 13.59
N GLN A 129 -24.42 -3.33 12.44
CA GLN A 129 -23.67 -4.14 11.46
C GLN A 129 -22.21 -4.27 11.91
N HIS A 130 -22.00 -4.97 13.03
CA HIS A 130 -20.74 -4.93 13.78
C HIS A 130 -19.51 -5.37 12.97
N GLU A 131 -19.63 -6.44 12.17
CA GLU A 131 -18.51 -6.94 11.35
C GLU A 131 -18.07 -5.90 10.31
N LEU A 132 -19.04 -5.29 9.62
CA LEU A 132 -18.79 -4.24 8.64
C LEU A 132 -18.17 -3.01 9.31
N ALA A 133 -18.71 -2.60 10.46
CA ALA A 133 -18.18 -1.48 11.23
C ALA A 133 -16.72 -1.71 11.64
N GLU A 134 -16.41 -2.90 12.16
CA GLU A 134 -15.07 -3.25 12.62
C GLU A 134 -14.07 -3.35 11.46
N THR A 135 -14.45 -4.01 10.37
CA THR A 135 -13.56 -4.15 9.21
C THR A 135 -13.31 -2.80 8.56
N SER A 136 -14.35 -1.99 8.30
CA SER A 136 -14.19 -0.68 7.68
C SER A 136 -13.43 0.29 8.57
N GLY A 137 -13.68 0.31 9.88
CA GLY A 137 -12.99 1.19 10.82
C GLY A 137 -11.50 0.88 10.93
N ARG A 138 -11.12 -0.40 11.03
CA ARG A 138 -9.72 -0.82 11.08
C ARG A 138 -8.97 -0.51 9.78
N GLN A 139 -9.61 -0.75 8.63
CA GLN A 139 -9.04 -0.42 7.33
C GLN A 139 -8.86 1.10 7.16
N ALA A 140 -9.84 1.90 7.58
CA ALA A 140 -9.73 3.36 7.55
C ALA A 140 -8.51 3.84 8.34
N LEU A 141 -8.34 3.38 9.58
CA LEU A 141 -7.20 3.74 10.42
C LEU A 141 -5.86 3.34 9.79
N ARG A 142 -5.78 2.13 9.23
CA ARG A 142 -4.57 1.64 8.54
C ARG A 142 -4.14 2.57 7.41
N TYR A 143 -5.07 2.97 6.54
CA TYR A 143 -4.74 3.86 5.42
C TYR A 143 -4.47 5.30 5.88
N LEU A 144 -5.22 5.81 6.87
CA LEU A 144 -5.03 7.16 7.41
C LEU A 144 -3.70 7.33 8.14
N GLU A 145 -3.16 6.27 8.74
CA GLU A 145 -1.88 6.32 9.46
C GLU A 145 -0.71 6.70 8.56
N ARG A 146 -0.74 6.22 7.31
CA ARG A 146 0.34 6.40 6.33
C ARG A 146 0.02 7.44 5.25
N ALA A 147 -1.21 7.93 5.16
CA ALA A 147 -1.62 8.80 4.06
C ALA A 147 -0.93 10.18 4.04
N LEU A 148 -0.28 10.49 2.91
CA LEU A 148 0.10 11.84 2.53
C LEU A 148 -1.16 12.71 2.31
N PRO A 149 -1.03 14.06 2.35
CA PRO A 149 -2.13 14.95 2.00
C PRO A 149 -2.73 14.58 0.63
N PRO A 150 -4.04 14.29 0.55
CA PRO A 150 -4.69 14.02 -0.72
C PRO A 150 -4.69 15.26 -1.62
N ALA A 151 -4.69 15.08 -2.93
CA ALA A 151 -4.63 16.21 -3.88
C ALA A 151 -5.78 17.25 -3.69
N ALA A 152 -6.94 16.82 -3.18
CA ALA A 152 -8.08 17.69 -2.89
C ALA A 152 -7.91 18.55 -1.62
N ILE A 153 -6.97 18.21 -0.74
CA ILE A 153 -6.85 18.79 0.60
C ILE A 153 -5.46 19.43 0.73
N SER A 154 -5.41 20.71 1.08
CA SER A 154 -4.12 21.38 1.24
C SER A 154 -3.29 20.71 2.35
N PRO A 155 -1.94 20.66 2.23
CA PRO A 155 -1.09 20.09 3.27
C PRO A 155 -1.30 20.71 4.67
N ALA A 156 -1.69 21.98 4.73
CA ALA A 156 -2.00 22.66 5.98
C ALA A 156 -3.33 22.20 6.62
N ALA A 157 -4.33 21.86 5.81
CA ALA A 157 -5.62 21.37 6.29
C ALA A 157 -5.62 19.85 6.58
N TRP A 158 -4.72 19.09 5.94
CA TRP A 158 -4.71 17.64 6.01
C TRP A 158 -4.64 17.07 7.43
N PRO A 159 -3.75 17.54 8.33
CA PRO A 159 -3.70 17.00 9.69
C PRO A 159 -5.06 17.05 10.40
N GLN A 160 -5.77 18.17 10.28
CA GLN A 160 -7.10 18.33 10.90
C GLN A 160 -8.14 17.38 10.30
N VAL A 161 -8.16 17.21 8.97
CA VAL A 161 -9.10 16.29 8.31
C VAL A 161 -8.80 14.84 8.66
N ARG A 162 -7.53 14.43 8.55
CA ARG A 162 -7.06 13.08 8.89
C ARG A 162 -7.40 12.74 10.34
N ASP A 163 -7.11 13.65 11.26
CA ASP A 163 -7.35 13.47 12.69
C ASP A 163 -8.87 13.39 12.97
N GLY A 164 -9.69 14.18 12.28
CA GLY A 164 -11.15 14.06 12.34
C GLY A 164 -11.66 12.70 11.87
N LEU A 165 -11.12 12.16 10.78
CA LEU A 165 -11.48 10.82 10.27
C LEU A 165 -11.02 9.72 11.22
N ARG A 166 -9.80 9.82 11.78
CA ARG A 166 -9.30 8.86 12.78
C ARG A 166 -10.17 8.84 14.02
N ASN A 167 -10.50 10.00 14.57
CA ASN A 167 -11.41 10.13 15.71
C ASN A 167 -12.75 9.43 15.45
N LEU A 168 -13.32 9.59 14.25
CA LEU A 168 -14.59 8.96 13.88
C LEU A 168 -14.48 7.43 13.71
N ALA A 169 -13.40 6.95 13.10
CA ALA A 169 -13.14 5.52 12.96
C ALA A 169 -12.93 4.85 14.33
N ASP A 170 -12.10 5.45 15.19
CA ASP A 170 -11.87 4.99 16.56
C ASP A 170 -13.18 4.99 17.36
N PHE A 171 -14.00 6.03 17.23
CA PHE A 171 -15.31 6.09 17.87
C PHE A 171 -16.25 4.97 17.40
N ALA A 172 -16.34 4.73 16.08
CA ALA A 172 -17.16 3.65 15.52
C ALA A 172 -16.73 2.26 16.01
N LEU A 173 -15.42 2.02 16.10
CA LEU A 173 -14.85 0.80 16.67
C LEU A 173 -15.17 0.67 18.16
N GLY A 174 -15.04 1.76 18.92
CA GLY A 174 -15.37 1.81 20.34
C GLY A 174 -16.83 1.49 20.62
N ARG A 175 -17.75 2.11 19.87
CA ARG A 175 -19.19 1.85 19.92
C ARG A 175 -19.53 0.41 19.60
N THR A 176 -18.95 -0.12 18.53
CA THR A 176 -19.16 -1.51 18.10
C THR A 176 -18.70 -2.49 19.18
N ALA A 177 -17.53 -2.26 19.76
CA ALA A 177 -17.01 -3.09 20.85
C ALA A 177 -17.87 -3.00 22.11
N GLU A 178 -18.38 -1.81 22.47
CA GLU A 178 -19.29 -1.61 23.60
C GLU A 178 -20.59 -2.40 23.42
N GLU A 179 -21.22 -2.34 22.25
CA GLU A 179 -22.46 -3.07 21.93
C GLU A 179 -22.28 -4.59 21.96
N GLN A 180 -21.08 -5.08 21.68
CA GLN A 180 -20.70 -6.48 21.78
C GLN A 180 -20.24 -6.89 23.20
N GLY A 181 -20.27 -5.97 24.17
CA GLY A 181 -19.81 -6.23 25.54
C GLY A 181 -18.29 -6.34 25.70
N ARG A 182 -17.51 -6.01 24.66
CA ARG A 182 -16.04 -6.00 24.68
C ARG A 182 -15.51 -4.70 25.26
N TYR A 183 -15.88 -4.39 26.51
CA TYR A 183 -15.62 -3.08 27.11
C TYR A 183 -14.14 -2.70 27.23
N ALA A 184 -13.22 -3.69 27.29
CA ALA A 184 -11.78 -3.44 27.25
C ALA A 184 -11.33 -2.85 25.90
N ASP A 185 -11.82 -3.40 24.80
CA ASP A 185 -11.55 -2.91 23.46
C ASP A 185 -12.25 -1.56 23.24
N ALA A 186 -13.48 -1.42 23.73
CA ALA A 186 -14.23 -0.17 23.67
C ALA A 186 -13.46 0.98 24.35
N GLU A 187 -12.99 0.76 25.58
CA GLU A 187 -12.18 1.75 26.30
C GLU A 187 -10.90 2.11 25.52
N ARG A 188 -10.19 1.13 24.95
CA ARG A 188 -8.98 1.41 24.14
C ARG A 188 -9.30 2.35 22.97
N TRP A 189 -10.28 1.98 22.14
CA TRP A 189 -10.64 2.76 20.96
C TRP A 189 -11.19 4.14 21.30
N LEU A 190 -12.02 4.26 22.34
CA LEU A 190 -12.57 5.55 22.76
C LEU A 190 -11.50 6.48 23.32
N LEU A 191 -10.50 5.93 24.02
CA LEU A 191 -9.32 6.71 24.42
C LEU A 191 -8.50 7.19 23.22
N ASP A 192 -8.32 6.36 22.18
CA ASP A 192 -7.67 6.78 20.94
C ASP A 192 -8.43 7.92 20.26
N ALA A 193 -9.76 7.82 20.16
CA ALA A 193 -10.60 8.89 19.64
C ALA A 193 -10.44 10.21 20.42
N LEU A 194 -10.39 10.15 21.76
CA LEU A 194 -10.28 11.31 22.64
C LEU A 194 -8.88 11.91 22.70
N ARG A 195 -7.83 11.14 22.40
CA ARG A 195 -6.45 11.66 22.25
C ARG A 195 -6.35 12.61 21.06
N VAL A 196 -7.11 12.32 20.01
CA VAL A 196 -7.19 13.14 18.81
C VAL A 196 -8.12 14.35 19.03
N LYS A 197 -9.31 14.11 19.60
CA LYS A 197 -10.31 15.15 19.83
C LYS A 197 -10.88 15.08 21.25
N ARG A 198 -10.24 15.79 22.18
CA ARG A 198 -10.57 15.76 23.61
C ARG A 198 -11.98 16.25 23.96
N ASN A 199 -12.56 17.12 23.14
CA ASN A 199 -13.88 17.70 23.35
C ASN A 199 -15.00 16.94 22.59
N ASP A 200 -14.73 15.71 22.16
CA ASP A 200 -15.77 14.81 21.66
C ASP A 200 -16.58 14.25 22.84
N TYR A 201 -17.60 14.98 23.26
CA TYR A 201 -18.42 14.61 24.41
C TYR A 201 -19.26 13.34 24.18
N VAL A 202 -19.49 12.93 22.93
CA VAL A 202 -20.17 11.67 22.61
C VAL A 202 -19.22 10.50 22.86
N ALA A 203 -17.98 10.60 22.35
CA ALA A 203 -16.93 9.61 22.65
C ALA A 203 -16.62 9.55 24.15
N LEU A 204 -16.62 10.70 24.84
CA LEU A 204 -16.37 10.76 26.27
C LEU A 204 -17.50 10.12 27.09
N TYR A 205 -18.76 10.34 26.71
CA TYR A 205 -19.90 9.67 27.33
C TYR A 205 -19.80 8.15 27.14
N ALA A 206 -19.52 7.69 25.92
CA ALA A 206 -19.32 6.26 25.62
C ALA A 206 -18.15 5.67 26.43
N LEU A 207 -17.05 6.42 26.64
CA LEU A 207 -15.95 5.95 27.47
C LEU A 207 -16.40 5.71 28.92
N GLY A 208 -17.24 6.60 29.46
CA GLY A 208 -17.87 6.40 30.78
C GLY A 208 -18.71 5.13 30.83
N VAL A 209 -19.53 4.88 29.81
CA VAL A 209 -20.36 3.67 29.70
C VAL A 209 -19.49 2.42 29.64
N ALA A 210 -18.44 2.42 28.81
CA ALA A 210 -17.50 1.29 28.70
C ALA A 210 -16.81 0.99 30.04
N ARG A 211 -16.36 2.01 30.77
CA ARG A 211 -15.74 1.85 32.09
C ARG A 211 -16.71 1.33 33.16
N ASN A 212 -17.95 1.81 33.15
CA ASN A 212 -19.02 1.23 33.97
C ASN A 212 -19.26 -0.25 33.62
N GLY A 213 -19.28 -0.60 32.32
CA GLY A 213 -19.36 -1.99 31.86
C GLY A 213 -18.21 -2.88 32.32
N ARG A 214 -17.00 -2.30 32.49
CA ARG A 214 -15.84 -2.95 33.13
C ARG A 214 -15.93 -3.03 34.66
N LYS A 215 -17.00 -2.51 35.27
CA LYS A 215 -17.18 -2.39 36.72
C LYS A 215 -16.14 -1.47 37.37
N ASP A 216 -15.73 -0.42 36.66
CA ASP A 216 -14.84 0.64 37.16
C ASP A 216 -15.57 1.99 37.21
N PRO A 217 -16.50 2.17 38.17
CA PRO A 217 -17.28 3.41 38.28
C PRO A 217 -16.42 4.63 38.66
N ASP A 218 -15.24 4.40 39.26
CA ASP A 218 -14.32 5.46 39.65
C ASP A 218 -13.63 6.07 38.44
N ALA A 219 -13.27 5.24 37.45
CA ALA A 219 -12.77 5.73 36.17
C ALA A 219 -13.88 6.32 35.28
N ALA A 220 -15.14 5.90 35.46
CA ALA A 220 -16.28 6.38 34.67
C ALA A 220 -16.80 7.75 35.12
N ALA A 221 -16.83 8.02 36.43
CA ALA A 221 -17.38 9.26 36.99
C ALA A 221 -16.79 10.55 36.39
N PRO A 222 -15.46 10.68 36.16
CA PRO A 222 -14.89 11.85 35.52
C PRO A 222 -15.35 12.09 34.08
N CYS A 223 -15.66 11.02 33.34
CA CYS A 223 -16.20 11.13 31.98
C CYS A 223 -17.60 11.75 32.02
N PHE A 224 -18.50 11.20 32.83
CA PHE A 224 -19.87 11.71 32.94
C PHE A 224 -19.94 13.11 33.54
N ALA A 225 -19.11 13.41 34.54
CA ALA A 225 -19.05 14.75 35.13
C ALA A 225 -18.64 15.82 34.12
N GLU A 226 -17.67 15.51 33.25
CA GLU A 226 -17.25 16.44 32.21
C GLU A 226 -18.32 16.63 31.13
N VAL A 227 -18.94 15.55 30.66
CA VAL A 227 -20.04 15.63 29.68
C VAL A 227 -21.24 16.37 30.27
N MET A 228 -21.60 16.13 31.53
CA MET A 228 -22.67 16.83 32.23
C MET A 228 -22.42 18.35 32.29
N ARG A 229 -21.16 18.77 32.50
CA ARG A 229 -20.79 20.19 32.56
C ARG A 229 -20.78 20.85 31.19
N ALA A 230 -20.27 20.16 30.18
CA ALA A 230 -19.92 20.75 28.90
C ALA A 230 -20.97 20.54 27.79
N ALA A 231 -21.78 19.48 27.87
CA ALA A 231 -22.79 19.16 26.87
C ALA A 231 -24.19 19.57 27.33
N ASN A 232 -24.93 20.25 26.45
CA ASN A 232 -26.33 20.65 26.68
C ASN A 232 -27.32 19.59 26.18
N GLY A 233 -28.57 19.70 26.62
CA GLY A 233 -29.68 18.86 26.14
C GLY A 233 -29.56 17.40 26.57
N ALA A 234 -30.06 16.49 25.73
CA ALA A 234 -30.22 15.08 26.09
C ALA A 234 -28.92 14.38 26.51
N LEU A 235 -27.76 14.81 25.99
CA LEU A 235 -26.46 14.17 26.31
C LEU A 235 -25.99 14.54 27.71
N GLY A 236 -26.08 15.82 28.07
CA GLY A 236 -25.77 16.29 29.42
C GLY A 236 -26.71 15.69 30.46
N GLU A 237 -28.01 15.57 30.14
CA GLU A 237 -28.99 14.91 31.01
C GLU A 237 -28.71 13.41 31.18
N ALA A 238 -28.31 12.71 30.10
CA ALA A 238 -27.91 11.32 30.19
C ALA A 238 -26.66 11.16 31.07
N ALA A 239 -25.63 11.97 30.85
CA ALA A 239 -24.43 11.98 31.68
C ALA A 239 -24.73 12.27 33.16
N ARG A 240 -25.65 13.21 33.44
CA ARG A 240 -26.10 13.50 34.81
C ARG A 240 -26.72 12.27 35.48
N ARG A 241 -27.57 11.52 34.76
CA ARG A 241 -28.19 10.29 35.30
C ARG A 241 -27.15 9.23 35.63
N GLU A 242 -26.25 8.93 34.68
CA GLU A 242 -25.16 7.96 34.88
C GLU A 242 -24.25 8.36 36.06
N LEU A 243 -23.88 9.64 36.15
CA LEU A 243 -23.06 10.14 37.27
C LEU A 243 -23.79 10.01 38.62
N HIS A 244 -25.10 10.26 38.63
CA HIS A 244 -25.91 10.13 39.84
C HIS A 244 -25.99 8.68 40.31
N GLU A 245 -26.06 7.71 39.40
CA GLU A 245 -26.01 6.28 39.74
C GLU A 245 -24.68 5.91 40.39
N VAL A 246 -23.55 6.38 39.83
CA VAL A 246 -22.23 6.19 40.43
C VAL A 246 -22.13 6.82 41.82
N TYR A 247 -22.66 8.04 41.99
CA TYR A 247 -22.71 8.73 43.28
C TYR A 247 -23.57 7.99 44.30
N ALA A 248 -24.75 7.51 43.90
CA ALA A 248 -25.70 6.81 44.77
C ALA A 248 -25.13 5.49 45.33
N ALA A 249 -24.20 4.86 44.60
CA ALA A 249 -23.50 3.64 45.01
C ALA A 249 -22.34 3.91 46.00
N LYS A 250 -21.93 5.17 46.20
CA LYS A 250 -20.83 5.55 47.10
C LYS A 250 -21.33 5.94 48.49
N THR A 251 -20.46 5.79 49.50
CA THR A 251 -20.71 6.31 50.85
C THR A 251 -20.82 7.83 50.81
N ARG A 252 -21.96 8.38 51.26
CA ARG A 252 -22.28 9.80 51.15
C ARG A 252 -21.53 10.63 52.19
N SER A 253 -20.36 11.15 51.81
CA SER A 253 -19.56 12.10 52.61
C SER A 253 -19.60 13.55 52.10
N GLN A 254 -20.17 13.77 50.93
CA GLN A 254 -20.31 15.06 50.25
C GLN A 254 -21.61 15.05 49.42
N SER A 255 -22.11 16.22 49.03
CA SER A 255 -23.27 16.37 48.13
C SER A 255 -22.97 15.89 46.70
N PHE A 256 -24.01 15.68 45.89
CA PHE A 256 -23.84 15.30 44.48
C PHE A 256 -23.05 16.36 43.70
N GLU A 257 -23.32 17.64 43.94
CA GLU A 257 -22.63 18.74 43.26
C GLU A 257 -21.15 18.81 43.66
N GLU A 258 -20.82 18.62 44.95
CA GLU A 258 -19.43 18.53 45.42
C GLU A 258 -18.72 17.31 44.82
N PHE A 259 -19.39 16.16 44.77
CA PHE A 259 -18.86 14.96 44.12
C PHE A 259 -18.57 15.20 42.64
N ALA A 260 -19.54 15.72 41.88
CA ALA A 260 -19.38 16.02 40.47
C ALA A 260 -18.26 17.05 40.22
N ALA A 261 -18.18 18.09 41.06
CA ALA A 261 -17.14 19.12 40.99
C ALA A 261 -15.75 18.57 41.35
N SER A 262 -15.65 17.53 42.18
CA SER A 262 -14.37 16.88 42.52
C SER A 262 -13.82 15.98 41.40
N GLN A 263 -14.66 15.54 40.46
CA GLN A 263 -14.23 14.66 39.38
C GLN A 263 -13.33 15.40 38.37
N ARG A 264 -12.14 14.87 38.12
CA ARG A 264 -11.15 15.42 37.19
C ARG A 264 -10.89 14.42 36.06
N LEU A 265 -11.26 14.78 34.84
CA LEU A 265 -11.00 13.95 33.67
C LEU A 265 -9.49 13.89 33.40
N SER A 266 -8.96 12.68 33.24
CA SER A 266 -7.63 12.43 32.73
C SER A 266 -7.71 11.48 31.53
N VAL A 267 -7.28 11.96 30.37
CA VAL A 267 -7.06 11.13 29.18
C VAL A 267 -5.57 10.85 29.13
N PRO A 268 -5.12 9.61 29.43
CA PRO A 268 -3.71 9.28 29.40
C PRO A 268 -3.16 9.45 27.97
N PRO A 269 -1.92 9.96 27.82
CA PRO A 269 -1.28 10.00 26.51
C PRO A 269 -1.22 8.59 25.91
N ALA A 270 -1.13 8.51 24.58
CA ALA A 270 -0.82 7.24 23.94
C ALA A 270 0.49 6.70 24.52
N ALA A 271 0.56 5.38 24.76
CA ALA A 271 1.82 4.76 25.09
C ALA A 271 2.75 4.95 23.88
N THR A 272 3.80 5.75 24.02
CA THR A 272 4.79 5.90 22.96
C THR A 272 5.47 4.55 22.79
N PRO A 273 5.41 3.91 21.61
CA PRO A 273 6.20 2.72 21.35
C PRO A 273 7.65 3.06 21.69
N ARG A 274 8.27 2.26 22.55
CA ARG A 274 9.68 2.47 22.91
C ARG A 274 10.49 2.28 21.64
N ALA A 275 10.98 3.37 21.07
CA ALA A 275 11.87 3.31 19.93
C ALA A 275 13.05 2.40 20.29
N SER A 276 13.33 1.42 19.45
CA SER A 276 14.61 0.71 19.56
C SER A 276 15.68 1.75 19.22
N PRO A 277 16.73 1.93 20.04
CA PRO A 277 17.82 2.83 19.66
C PRO A 277 18.37 2.36 18.31
N PRO A 278 18.68 3.27 17.37
CA PRO A 278 19.29 2.88 16.10
C PRO A 278 20.57 2.11 16.39
N GLY A 279 20.53 0.80 16.12
CA GLY A 279 21.71 -0.05 16.21
C GLY A 279 22.71 0.32 15.12
N ALA A 280 23.99 0.03 15.35
CA ALA A 280 24.97 0.10 14.28
C ALA A 280 24.76 -1.05 13.27
N TYR A 281 25.14 -0.78 12.02
CA TYR A 281 25.10 -1.75 10.92
C TYR A 281 26.44 -2.47 10.78
N ALA A 282 26.41 -3.79 10.58
CA ALA A 282 27.57 -4.66 10.42
C ALA A 282 28.01 -4.81 8.95
N GLY A 283 27.08 -4.66 7.99
CA GLY A 283 27.25 -4.95 6.58
C GLY A 283 27.26 -6.45 6.29
N SER A 284 26.89 -6.81 5.06
CA SER A 284 26.71 -8.20 4.63
C SER A 284 27.93 -9.09 4.85
N ALA A 285 29.13 -8.53 4.68
CA ALA A 285 30.39 -9.26 4.86
C ALA A 285 30.57 -9.83 6.28
N ALA A 286 29.99 -9.19 7.30
CA ALA A 286 30.06 -9.65 8.69
C ALA A 286 29.21 -10.91 8.93
N CYS A 287 28.20 -11.16 8.10
CA CYS A 287 27.28 -12.31 8.21
C CYS A 287 27.92 -13.60 7.67
N ARG A 288 28.78 -13.48 6.65
CA ARG A 288 29.36 -14.61 5.90
C ARG A 288 30.04 -15.71 6.74
N PRO A 289 30.83 -15.42 7.80
CA PRO A 289 31.50 -16.47 8.56
C PRO A 289 30.56 -17.43 9.29
N CYS A 290 29.39 -16.95 9.72
CA CYS A 290 28.40 -17.75 10.45
C CYS A 290 27.25 -18.23 9.55
N HIS A 291 26.86 -17.44 8.54
CA HIS A 291 25.74 -17.69 7.62
C HIS A 291 26.23 -17.91 6.19
N ALA A 292 27.18 -18.84 6.02
CA ALA A 292 27.88 -19.00 4.76
C ALA A 292 26.97 -19.47 3.62
N ALA A 293 25.95 -20.30 3.90
CA ALA A 293 25.02 -20.78 2.89
C ALA A 293 24.08 -19.65 2.43
N GLU A 294 23.43 -18.97 3.37
CA GLU A 294 22.52 -17.87 3.10
C GLU A 294 23.24 -16.74 2.36
N PHE A 295 24.46 -16.39 2.77
CA PHE A 295 25.27 -15.37 2.10
C PHE A 295 25.55 -15.73 0.63
N ARG A 296 25.98 -16.98 0.36
CA ARG A 296 26.24 -17.43 -1.03
C ARG A 296 24.98 -17.40 -1.88
N ASN A 297 23.87 -17.91 -1.33
CA ASN A 297 22.58 -17.96 -2.02
C ASN A 297 22.06 -16.54 -2.32
N TRP A 298 22.07 -15.66 -1.31
CA TRP A 298 21.66 -14.27 -1.41
C TRP A 298 22.44 -13.51 -2.48
N GLN A 299 23.77 -13.63 -2.49
CA GLN A 299 24.66 -12.86 -3.38
C GLN A 299 24.37 -13.12 -4.86
N ALA A 300 23.81 -14.29 -5.20
CA ALA A 300 23.42 -14.62 -6.57
C ALA A 300 22.01 -14.11 -6.95
N THR A 301 21.21 -13.63 -6.00
CA THR A 301 19.85 -13.14 -6.26
C THR A 301 19.82 -11.77 -6.94
N GLY A 302 18.65 -11.42 -7.47
CA GLY A 302 18.41 -10.09 -8.03
C GLY A 302 18.41 -8.96 -7.00
N MET A 303 18.15 -9.25 -5.72
CA MET A 303 18.19 -8.27 -4.63
C MET A 303 19.62 -7.79 -4.39
N ALA A 304 20.55 -8.73 -4.19
CA ALA A 304 21.98 -8.43 -4.05
C ALA A 304 22.56 -7.75 -5.30
N LYS A 305 22.11 -8.18 -6.48
CA LYS A 305 22.59 -7.67 -7.78
C LYS A 305 21.76 -6.52 -8.35
N MET A 306 20.88 -5.89 -7.57
CA MET A 306 20.00 -4.85 -8.10
C MET A 306 20.78 -3.60 -8.52
N PHE A 307 21.83 -3.26 -7.78
CA PHE A 307 22.76 -2.20 -8.13
C PHE A 307 24.18 -2.59 -7.77
N ARG A 308 25.12 -2.35 -8.69
CA ARG A 308 26.53 -2.64 -8.48
C ARG A 308 27.41 -1.71 -9.32
N PRO A 309 28.65 -1.40 -8.86
CA PRO A 309 29.66 -0.79 -9.71
C PRO A 309 29.89 -1.61 -10.99
N TYR A 310 30.38 -0.95 -12.03
CA TYR A 310 30.74 -1.62 -13.28
C TYR A 310 31.72 -2.77 -13.05
N SER A 311 31.40 -3.91 -13.67
CA SER A 311 32.27 -5.09 -13.76
C SER A 311 32.04 -5.73 -15.13
N GLU A 312 33.11 -5.93 -15.91
CA GLU A 312 32.98 -6.41 -17.29
C GLU A 312 32.25 -7.75 -17.38
N GLY A 313 32.55 -8.68 -16.46
CA GLY A 313 31.96 -10.03 -16.45
C GLY A 313 30.47 -10.07 -16.09
N GLU A 314 29.89 -8.94 -15.66
CA GLU A 314 28.49 -8.86 -15.23
C GLU A 314 27.61 -8.01 -16.16
N VAL A 315 28.18 -7.54 -17.28
CA VAL A 315 27.46 -6.82 -18.32
C VAL A 315 26.60 -7.80 -19.12
N MET A 316 25.30 -7.53 -19.17
CA MET A 316 24.31 -8.33 -19.87
C MET A 316 24.21 -7.98 -21.36
N GLY A 317 24.37 -6.70 -21.69
CA GLY A 317 24.12 -6.18 -23.03
C GLY A 317 25.23 -6.48 -24.02
N ARG A 318 24.86 -6.56 -25.31
CA ARG A 318 25.82 -6.65 -26.42
C ARG A 318 26.29 -5.24 -26.80
N PHE A 319 27.55 -4.94 -26.51
CA PHE A 319 28.21 -3.67 -26.86
C PHE A 319 29.02 -3.81 -28.17
N SER A 320 28.33 -3.97 -29.31
CA SER A 320 28.97 -4.18 -30.63
C SER A 320 29.51 -2.91 -31.28
N GLY A 321 29.13 -1.73 -30.81
CA GLY A 321 29.41 -0.43 -31.44
C GLY A 321 28.48 -0.09 -32.60
N GLU A 322 27.57 -1.00 -32.98
CA GLU A 322 26.58 -0.77 -34.02
C GLU A 322 25.57 0.29 -33.60
N GLU A 323 25.03 0.98 -34.60
CA GLU A 323 23.91 1.90 -34.41
C GLU A 323 22.62 1.12 -34.10
N ILE A 324 21.99 1.49 -33.00
CA ILE A 324 20.76 0.89 -32.49
C ILE A 324 19.69 1.97 -32.30
N LEU A 325 18.44 1.55 -32.05
CA LEU A 325 17.29 2.44 -31.82
C LEU A 325 17.15 3.53 -32.91
N GLY A 326 17.17 3.10 -34.18
CA GLY A 326 16.99 3.99 -35.32
C GLY A 326 18.16 4.94 -35.59
N GLY A 327 19.40 4.57 -35.20
CA GLY A 327 20.59 5.37 -35.47
C GLY A 327 20.87 6.48 -34.44
N SER A 328 20.13 6.47 -33.32
CA SER A 328 20.26 7.47 -32.26
C SER A 328 21.24 7.07 -31.15
N VAL A 329 21.67 5.81 -31.11
CA VAL A 329 22.48 5.26 -30.03
C VAL A 329 23.54 4.31 -30.57
N ARG A 330 24.73 4.27 -29.94
CA ARG A 330 25.73 3.21 -30.09
C ARG A 330 26.14 2.69 -28.71
N ALA A 331 26.19 1.38 -28.54
CA ALA A 331 26.72 0.74 -27.33
C ALA A 331 28.04 0.06 -27.69
N GLY A 332 29.16 0.65 -27.28
CA GLY A 332 30.50 0.22 -27.70
C GLY A 332 31.41 -0.13 -26.52
N ALA A 333 32.60 -0.62 -26.84
CA ALA A 333 33.60 -0.98 -25.85
C ALA A 333 35.01 -0.60 -26.30
N GLU A 334 35.82 -0.13 -25.36
CA GLU A 334 37.24 0.15 -25.56
C GLU A 334 38.02 -0.29 -24.31
N ASN A 335 39.10 -1.07 -24.47
CA ASN A 335 39.97 -1.52 -23.37
C ASN A 335 39.21 -2.06 -22.14
N SER A 336 38.29 -3.01 -22.34
CA SER A 336 37.45 -3.60 -21.29
C SER A 336 36.45 -2.65 -20.60
N GLN A 337 36.39 -1.36 -20.99
CA GLN A 337 35.37 -0.41 -20.55
C GLN A 337 34.22 -0.36 -21.56
N ARG A 338 32.98 -0.36 -21.06
CA ARG A 338 31.78 -0.16 -21.90
C ARG A 338 31.36 1.31 -21.92
N PHE A 339 30.82 1.73 -23.05
CA PHE A 339 30.31 3.09 -23.29
C PHE A 339 28.97 3.05 -24.02
N ILE A 340 28.14 4.06 -23.77
CA ILE A 340 26.93 4.34 -24.52
C ILE A 340 27.08 5.73 -25.13
N GLU A 341 26.93 5.83 -26.44
CA GLU A 341 26.98 7.08 -27.18
C GLU A 341 25.57 7.44 -27.64
N LEU A 342 25.14 8.66 -27.34
CA LEU A 342 23.83 9.19 -27.74
C LEU A 342 24.03 10.26 -28.79
N ARG A 343 23.23 10.22 -29.86
CA ARG A 343 23.28 11.21 -30.93
C ARG A 343 22.40 12.41 -30.58
N ASP A 344 23.02 13.58 -30.56
CA ASP A 344 22.33 14.85 -30.36
C ASP A 344 21.35 15.15 -31.50
N GLY A 345 20.12 15.52 -31.17
CA GLY A 345 19.10 15.89 -32.16
C GLY A 345 19.46 17.17 -32.93
N ASP A 346 20.02 18.16 -32.24
CA ASP A 346 20.28 19.49 -32.79
C ASP A 346 21.59 19.56 -33.58
N SER A 347 22.69 19.08 -33.00
CA SER A 347 24.02 19.15 -33.60
C SER A 347 24.41 17.91 -34.41
N GLY A 348 23.67 16.80 -34.26
CA GLY A 348 24.00 15.51 -34.88
C GLY A 348 25.26 14.84 -34.33
N LYS A 349 25.92 15.44 -33.33
CA LYS A 349 27.16 14.95 -32.72
C LYS A 349 26.88 13.82 -31.73
N TRP A 350 27.85 12.93 -31.57
CA TRP A 350 27.78 11.87 -30.56
C TRP A 350 28.31 12.37 -29.22
N LYS A 351 27.53 12.17 -28.16
CA LYS A 351 27.96 12.35 -26.77
C LYS A 351 28.17 10.99 -26.14
N ARG A 352 29.38 10.74 -25.64
CA ARG A 352 29.79 9.48 -25.05
C ARG A 352 29.63 9.48 -23.53
N TYR A 353 29.03 8.43 -23.01
CA TYR A 353 28.83 8.17 -21.58
C TYR A 353 29.56 6.88 -21.20
N ARG A 354 30.38 6.95 -20.15
CA ARG A 354 31.02 5.76 -19.56
C ARG A 354 29.99 5.00 -18.74
N VAL A 355 29.97 3.67 -18.86
CA VAL A 355 29.16 2.83 -17.98
C VAL A 355 29.90 2.64 -16.67
N ASP A 356 29.42 3.28 -15.60
CA ASP A 356 30.02 3.28 -14.26
C ASP A 356 29.30 2.34 -13.29
N ALA A 357 28.02 2.06 -13.53
CA ALA A 357 27.22 1.15 -12.71
C ALA A 357 26.19 0.36 -13.52
N LEU A 358 25.83 -0.80 -12.98
CA LEU A 358 24.86 -1.74 -13.54
C LEU A 358 23.62 -1.80 -12.63
N ILE A 359 22.44 -1.71 -13.24
CA ILE A 359 21.14 -1.75 -12.53
C ILE A 359 20.34 -2.94 -13.07
N GLY A 360 20.02 -3.90 -12.20
CA GLY A 360 19.35 -5.14 -12.59
C GLY A 360 20.30 -6.27 -13.04
N SER A 361 19.74 -7.47 -13.17
CA SER A 361 20.51 -8.72 -13.42
C SER A 361 19.72 -9.88 -14.01
N LYS A 362 18.40 -9.98 -13.75
CA LYS A 362 17.58 -11.13 -14.16
C LYS A 362 17.15 -11.05 -15.63
N TRP A 363 16.19 -10.17 -15.91
CA TRP A 363 15.48 -10.06 -17.20
C TRP A 363 15.97 -8.90 -18.06
N GLN A 364 16.51 -7.88 -17.40
CA GLN A 364 16.93 -6.63 -18.01
C GLN A 364 18.04 -6.00 -17.19
N GLN A 365 18.85 -5.16 -17.83
CA GLN A 365 19.91 -4.40 -17.20
C GLN A 365 19.95 -2.99 -17.78
N ALA A 366 19.73 -1.99 -16.93
CA ALA A 366 19.98 -0.59 -17.20
C ALA A 366 21.41 -0.22 -16.77
N TYR A 367 21.89 0.92 -17.25
CA TYR A 367 23.27 1.37 -17.08
C TYR A 367 23.29 2.82 -16.60
N ALA A 368 24.21 3.15 -15.70
CA ALA A 368 24.38 4.51 -15.22
C ALA A 368 25.80 5.04 -15.44
N SER A 369 25.91 6.35 -15.65
CA SER A 369 27.17 7.08 -15.82
C SER A 369 27.35 8.08 -14.69
N GLN A 370 28.56 8.19 -14.16
CA GLN A 370 28.90 9.16 -13.11
C GLN A 370 29.18 10.53 -13.73
N LEU A 371 28.44 11.53 -13.27
CA LEU A 371 28.60 12.92 -13.64
C LEU A 371 29.80 13.55 -12.88
N PRO A 372 30.37 14.67 -13.37
CA PRO A 372 31.51 15.33 -12.72
C PRO A 372 31.27 15.75 -11.25
N ASP A 373 30.01 15.97 -10.87
CA ASP A 373 29.61 16.33 -9.51
C ASP A 373 29.32 15.11 -8.60
N GLY A 374 29.59 13.90 -9.10
CA GLY A 374 29.42 12.64 -8.36
C GLY A 374 28.03 12.01 -8.49
N ARG A 375 27.04 12.70 -9.05
CA ARG A 375 25.70 12.12 -9.30
C ARG A 375 25.74 11.02 -10.35
N LEU A 376 24.79 10.09 -10.32
CA LEU A 376 24.68 8.98 -11.28
C LEU A 376 23.47 9.20 -12.19
N ALA A 377 23.74 9.35 -13.49
CA ALA A 377 22.74 9.47 -14.53
C ALA A 377 22.38 8.08 -15.08
N VAL A 378 21.14 7.64 -14.91
CA VAL A 378 20.59 6.43 -15.52
C VAL A 378 20.33 6.72 -17.00
N LEU A 379 21.07 6.04 -17.86
CA LEU A 379 21.04 6.26 -19.30
C LEU A 379 19.70 5.81 -19.90
N PRO A 380 19.26 6.40 -21.03
CA PRO A 380 17.91 6.21 -21.53
C PRO A 380 17.62 4.85 -22.17
N ILE A 381 18.64 3.98 -22.22
CA ILE A 381 18.53 2.64 -22.81
C ILE A 381 18.80 1.57 -21.76
N GLN A 382 18.19 0.42 -21.96
CA GLN A 382 18.52 -0.81 -21.23
C GLN A 382 18.63 -1.99 -22.20
N TYR A 383 19.32 -3.04 -21.77
CA TYR A 383 19.31 -4.31 -22.48
C TYR A 383 18.25 -5.23 -21.88
N SER A 384 17.41 -5.83 -22.72
CA SER A 384 16.35 -6.74 -22.33
C SER A 384 16.61 -8.14 -22.88
N LYS A 385 16.64 -9.15 -22.01
CA LYS A 385 16.61 -10.56 -22.44
C LYS A 385 15.23 -10.97 -22.95
N VAL A 386 14.17 -10.29 -22.50
CA VAL A 386 12.79 -10.58 -22.93
C VAL A 386 12.61 -10.21 -24.40
N GLU A 387 13.13 -9.06 -24.81
CA GLU A 387 13.08 -8.57 -26.20
C GLU A 387 14.29 -9.01 -27.02
N GLY A 388 15.31 -9.60 -26.38
CA GLY A 388 16.55 -10.03 -27.04
C GLY A 388 17.47 -8.89 -27.50
N GLY A 389 17.32 -7.67 -26.99
CA GLY A 389 18.02 -6.50 -27.49
C GLY A 389 17.92 -5.23 -26.64
N TRP A 390 18.44 -4.14 -27.20
CA TRP A 390 18.40 -2.81 -26.60
C TRP A 390 17.04 -2.15 -26.80
N VAL A 391 16.52 -1.52 -25.75
CA VAL A 391 15.24 -0.80 -25.77
C VAL A 391 15.39 0.59 -25.13
N ASN A 392 14.54 1.54 -25.53
CA ASN A 392 14.43 2.84 -24.85
C ASN A 392 13.65 2.64 -23.53
N TYR A 393 14.38 2.64 -22.42
CA TYR A 393 13.85 2.35 -21.09
C TYR A 393 12.82 3.39 -20.64
N TRP A 394 13.20 4.67 -20.69
CA TRP A 394 12.33 5.75 -20.21
C TRP A 394 11.07 5.92 -21.07
N LYS A 395 11.10 5.53 -22.34
CA LYS A 395 9.89 5.48 -23.17
C LYS A 395 8.90 4.40 -22.75
N ILE A 396 9.38 3.30 -22.18
CA ILE A 396 8.51 2.23 -21.64
C ILE A 396 7.88 2.68 -20.32
N VAL A 397 8.66 3.32 -19.44
CA VAL A 397 8.22 3.75 -18.11
C VAL A 397 7.31 4.98 -18.18
N ASP A 398 7.75 6.03 -18.88
CA ASP A 398 7.12 7.35 -18.86
C ASP A 398 6.27 7.64 -20.11
N GLY A 399 6.35 6.79 -21.14
CA GLY A 399 5.83 7.11 -22.47
C GLY A 399 6.63 8.23 -23.12
N SER A 400 6.04 9.43 -23.18
CA SER A 400 6.69 10.63 -23.74
C SER A 400 7.05 11.60 -22.62
N SER A 401 8.33 11.59 -22.22
CA SER A 401 8.93 12.49 -21.22
C SER A 401 10.28 13.03 -21.68
N GLU A 402 10.81 14.02 -20.97
CA GLU A 402 12.17 14.53 -21.18
C GLU A 402 13.22 13.41 -21.08
N ARG A 403 13.01 12.42 -20.19
CA ARG A 403 13.90 11.26 -20.01
C ARG A 403 13.82 10.27 -21.18
N SER A 404 12.65 10.17 -21.81
CA SER A 404 12.43 9.28 -22.96
C SER A 404 13.04 9.81 -24.27
N ASP A 405 13.37 11.10 -24.33
CA ASP A 405 13.94 11.73 -25.50
C ASP A 405 15.46 11.56 -25.55
N ILE A 406 15.88 10.50 -26.24
CA ILE A 406 17.29 10.17 -26.45
C ILE A 406 18.05 11.32 -27.11
N ALA A 407 17.41 12.05 -28.03
CA ALA A 407 18.06 13.08 -28.83
C ALA A 407 18.47 14.31 -28.01
N HIS A 408 17.78 14.56 -26.90
CA HIS A 408 18.02 15.71 -26.01
C HIS A 408 18.45 15.32 -24.58
N PHE A 409 18.86 14.07 -24.36
CA PHE A 409 19.30 13.55 -23.05
C PHE A 409 20.57 14.23 -22.50
N GLN A 410 21.23 15.11 -23.26
CA GLN A 410 22.54 15.67 -22.93
C GLN A 410 22.57 16.49 -21.64
N GLY A 411 21.47 17.13 -21.27
CA GLY A 411 21.34 17.87 -20.00
C GLY A 411 21.23 16.98 -18.77
N THR A 412 20.95 15.68 -18.95
CA THR A 412 20.53 14.72 -17.92
C THR A 412 19.33 15.26 -17.13
N PRO A 413 18.10 14.86 -17.49
CA PRO A 413 16.93 15.30 -16.74
C PRO A 413 17.06 14.92 -15.26
N GLU A 414 16.56 15.76 -14.36
CA GLU A 414 16.65 15.51 -12.91
C GLU A 414 16.04 14.16 -12.49
N GLY A 415 15.02 13.66 -13.21
CA GLY A 415 14.49 12.32 -12.97
C GLY A 415 15.31 11.16 -13.53
N ALA A 416 16.34 11.41 -14.33
CA ALA A 416 17.26 10.35 -14.70
C ALA A 416 18.30 10.09 -13.60
N LEU A 417 18.25 10.79 -12.46
CA LEU A 417 19.24 10.64 -11.40
C LEU A 417 18.92 9.43 -10.51
N TYR A 418 19.85 8.47 -10.50
CA TYR A 418 19.74 7.21 -9.78
C TYR A 418 19.50 7.43 -8.28
N GLN A 419 20.25 8.34 -7.66
CA GLN A 419 20.19 8.61 -6.22
C GLN A 419 18.80 9.05 -5.75
N ARG A 420 17.96 9.59 -6.63
CA ARG A 420 16.63 10.11 -6.29
C ARG A 420 15.52 9.12 -6.58
N ASP A 421 15.53 8.56 -7.79
CA ASP A 421 14.38 7.81 -8.32
C ASP A 421 14.59 6.28 -8.24
N CYS A 422 15.81 5.81 -7.94
CA CYS A 422 16.11 4.37 -7.91
C CYS A 422 16.75 3.90 -6.60
N ALA A 423 17.67 4.69 -6.05
CA ALA A 423 18.44 4.31 -4.86
C ALA A 423 17.58 3.93 -3.64
N PRO A 424 16.43 4.60 -3.35
CA PRO A 424 15.60 4.21 -2.20
C PRO A 424 15.19 2.74 -2.19
N CYS A 425 14.98 2.13 -3.36
CA CYS A 425 14.61 0.72 -3.45
C CYS A 425 15.76 -0.20 -3.91
N HIS A 426 16.91 0.35 -4.34
CA HIS A 426 17.98 -0.40 -5.00
C HIS A 426 19.34 -0.32 -4.27
N THR A 427 19.43 0.37 -3.13
CA THR A 427 20.62 0.39 -2.26
C THR A 427 20.28 0.08 -0.81
N SER A 428 21.32 -0.11 0.01
CA SER A 428 21.19 -0.42 1.42
C SER A 428 21.71 0.71 2.31
N GLN A 429 20.91 1.00 3.34
CA GLN A 429 21.10 2.11 4.27
C GLN A 429 21.37 3.46 3.58
N LEU A 430 20.52 3.81 2.61
CA LEU A 430 20.52 5.12 1.97
C LEU A 430 20.23 6.24 2.98
N ARG A 431 20.99 7.32 2.88
CA ARG A 431 20.79 8.59 3.58
C ARG A 431 21.17 9.78 2.69
N TYR A 432 20.60 10.95 2.97
CA TYR A 432 21.04 12.22 2.40
C TYR A 432 21.62 13.14 3.47
N ASP A 433 22.83 13.62 3.25
CA ASP A 433 23.46 14.57 4.17
C ASP A 433 22.98 16.01 3.91
N GLY A 434 22.94 16.83 4.97
CA GLY A 434 22.62 18.26 4.85
C GLY A 434 21.14 18.64 4.99
N GLY A 435 20.28 17.72 5.47
CA GLY A 435 18.89 18.04 5.87
C GLY A 435 17.86 18.06 4.74
N GLY A 436 18.20 17.59 3.54
CA GLY A 436 17.27 17.45 2.42
C GLY A 436 17.67 16.33 1.46
N ALA A 437 16.77 15.92 0.57
CA ALA A 437 16.95 14.81 -0.37
C ALA A 437 17.73 15.21 -1.65
N SER A 438 18.89 15.86 -1.49
CA SER A 438 19.72 16.24 -2.64
C SER A 438 20.45 15.02 -3.22
N PRO A 439 20.29 14.69 -4.52
CA PRO A 439 20.97 13.55 -5.13
C PRO A 439 22.50 13.60 -5.01
N ALA A 440 23.09 14.80 -4.91
CA ALA A 440 24.53 15.00 -4.76
C ALA A 440 25.05 14.69 -3.35
N THR A 441 24.19 14.67 -2.33
CA THR A 441 24.57 14.38 -0.93
C THR A 441 24.19 12.97 -0.50
N ALA A 442 23.67 12.16 -1.41
CA ALA A 442 23.23 10.80 -1.14
C ALA A 442 24.43 9.89 -0.82
N GLN A 443 24.28 9.09 0.23
CA GLN A 443 25.23 8.05 0.61
C GLN A 443 24.48 6.77 0.95
N PHE A 444 25.04 5.64 0.57
CA PHE A 444 24.53 4.32 0.94
C PHE A 444 25.70 3.45 1.36
N ARG A 445 25.45 2.43 2.17
CA ARG A 445 26.49 1.54 2.70
C ARG A 445 26.89 0.47 1.69
N GLU A 446 25.90 -0.19 1.09
CA GLU A 446 26.08 -1.23 0.09
C GLU A 446 25.14 -1.01 -1.11
N GLY A 447 25.61 -1.40 -2.30
CA GLY A 447 24.76 -1.45 -3.50
C GLY A 447 23.89 -2.70 -3.49
N GLY A 448 22.68 -2.61 -4.02
CA GLY A 448 21.69 -3.68 -3.91
C GLY A 448 21.05 -3.72 -2.52
N ILE A 449 20.22 -4.74 -2.30
CA ILE A 449 19.50 -4.98 -1.04
C ILE A 449 20.25 -6.00 -0.21
N ASP A 450 20.83 -5.54 0.90
CA ASP A 450 21.70 -6.27 1.80
C ASP A 450 20.93 -7.07 2.87
N CYS A 451 21.67 -7.76 3.75
CA CYS A 451 21.08 -8.55 4.82
C CYS A 451 20.28 -7.68 5.82
N GLU A 452 20.78 -6.48 6.13
CA GLU A 452 20.28 -5.62 7.19
C GLU A 452 19.07 -4.78 6.77
N MET A 453 18.78 -4.68 5.47
CA MET A 453 17.53 -4.15 4.92
C MET A 453 16.31 -4.99 5.35
N CYS A 454 16.49 -6.30 5.58
CA CYS A 454 15.44 -7.22 6.04
C CYS A 454 15.60 -7.61 7.51
N HIS A 455 16.84 -7.77 7.99
CA HIS A 455 17.12 -8.26 9.35
C HIS A 455 17.40 -7.17 10.38
N GLY A 456 17.54 -5.92 9.93
CA GLY A 456 17.83 -4.76 10.77
C GLY A 456 19.30 -4.61 11.19
N PRO A 457 19.61 -3.55 11.96
CA PRO A 457 20.98 -3.20 12.34
C PRO A 457 21.61 -4.26 13.25
N SER A 458 22.54 -5.04 12.70
CA SER A 458 23.00 -6.31 13.25
C SER A 458 24.39 -6.24 13.89
N GLN A 459 24.99 -5.05 14.08
CA GLN A 459 26.32 -4.93 14.69
C GLN A 459 26.38 -5.53 16.10
N ALA A 460 25.38 -5.23 16.94
CA ALA A 460 25.31 -5.79 18.30
C ALA A 460 25.24 -7.33 18.30
N HIS A 461 24.53 -7.89 17.32
CA HIS A 461 24.44 -9.32 17.06
C HIS A 461 25.76 -9.93 16.62
N ALA A 462 26.40 -9.34 15.61
CA ALA A 462 27.70 -9.78 15.14
C ALA A 462 28.75 -9.75 16.27
N ASP A 463 28.76 -8.69 17.10
CA ASP A 463 29.68 -8.55 18.22
C ASP A 463 29.39 -9.54 19.35
N ALA A 464 28.12 -9.78 19.69
CA ALA A 464 27.74 -10.76 20.70
C ALA A 464 28.15 -12.18 20.29
N MET A 465 27.86 -12.57 19.04
CA MET A 465 28.23 -13.88 18.51
C MET A 465 29.75 -14.07 18.45
N ARG A 466 30.51 -13.06 18.00
CA ARG A 466 31.98 -13.09 18.01
C ARG A 466 32.58 -13.28 19.40
N ARG A 467 31.91 -12.79 20.45
CA ARG A 467 32.30 -12.97 21.85
C ARG A 467 31.82 -14.29 22.46
N GLY A 468 31.17 -15.17 21.68
CA GLY A 468 30.63 -16.44 22.15
C GLY A 468 29.39 -16.29 23.05
N SER A 469 28.76 -15.10 23.07
CA SER A 469 27.50 -14.90 23.78
C SER A 469 26.37 -15.47 22.95
N HIS A 470 25.76 -16.56 23.41
CA HIS A 470 24.60 -17.17 22.77
C HIS A 470 23.33 -16.70 23.49
N ALA A 471 22.28 -16.39 22.74
CA ALA A 471 21.00 -16.00 23.34
C ALA A 471 20.44 -17.18 24.16
N GLY A 472 20.17 -16.94 25.45
CA GLY A 472 19.38 -17.86 26.28
C GLY A 472 17.90 -17.47 26.22
N PRO A 473 16.98 -18.37 26.61
CA PRO A 473 15.56 -18.03 26.73
C PRO A 473 15.38 -16.84 27.68
N GLY A 474 14.81 -15.74 27.20
CA GLY A 474 14.51 -14.54 28.00
C GLY A 474 15.61 -13.47 28.06
N THR A 475 16.72 -13.60 27.33
CA THR A 475 17.73 -12.54 27.26
C THR A 475 17.43 -11.54 26.14
N THR A 476 17.02 -10.31 26.47
CA THR A 476 17.03 -9.15 25.55
C THR A 476 18.46 -8.63 25.39
N SER A 477 19.38 -9.51 24.99
CA SER A 477 20.78 -9.17 24.76
C SER A 477 21.01 -8.94 23.26
N GLY A 478 22.07 -8.24 22.90
CA GLY A 478 22.48 -8.07 21.50
C GLY A 478 22.68 -9.39 20.75
N ALA A 479 22.59 -10.56 21.39
CA ALA A 479 22.68 -11.87 20.77
C ALA A 479 21.48 -12.24 19.87
N GLU A 480 20.28 -11.71 20.09
CA GLU A 480 19.17 -11.92 19.14
C GLU A 480 19.28 -10.97 17.94
N PRO A 481 19.03 -11.44 16.69
CA PRO A 481 18.95 -10.53 15.55
C PRO A 481 17.75 -9.58 15.72
N PRO A 482 17.82 -8.33 15.22
CA PRO A 482 16.73 -7.37 15.37
C PRO A 482 15.40 -7.83 14.79
N VAL A 483 15.45 -8.67 13.75
CA VAL A 483 14.26 -9.27 13.11
C VAL A 483 14.43 -10.77 12.96
N ASP A 484 13.44 -11.49 13.48
CA ASP A 484 13.21 -12.90 13.20
C ASP A 484 11.83 -13.05 12.56
N PHE A 485 11.79 -13.35 11.26
CA PHE A 485 10.55 -13.52 10.49
C PHE A 485 9.62 -14.62 11.04
N ARG A 486 10.11 -15.48 11.93
CA ARG A 486 9.30 -16.51 12.62
C ARG A 486 8.57 -15.98 13.86
N LYS A 487 9.00 -14.83 14.39
CA LYS A 487 8.50 -14.25 15.65
C LYS A 487 7.67 -12.98 15.45
N ILE A 488 7.73 -12.38 14.26
CA ILE A 488 7.02 -11.12 13.97
C ILE A 488 5.62 -11.38 13.38
N PRO A 489 4.66 -10.46 13.60
CA PRO A 489 3.34 -10.51 12.95
C PRO A 489 3.43 -10.38 11.41
N ALA A 490 2.37 -10.81 10.73
CA ALA A 490 2.29 -10.79 9.27
C ALA A 490 2.41 -9.36 8.70
N GLU A 491 1.79 -8.39 9.36
CA GLU A 491 1.85 -6.97 9.01
C GLU A 491 3.29 -6.45 9.03
N GLN A 492 4.04 -6.82 10.08
CA GLN A 492 5.45 -6.43 10.21
C GLN A 492 6.32 -7.13 9.14
N SER A 493 6.06 -8.41 8.88
CA SER A 493 6.77 -9.18 7.86
C SER A 493 6.55 -8.62 6.45
N VAL A 494 5.32 -8.23 6.11
CA VAL A 494 4.97 -7.70 4.79
C VAL A 494 5.52 -6.27 4.65
N ALA A 495 5.40 -5.44 5.69
CA ALA A 495 5.89 -4.06 5.67
C ALA A 495 7.40 -3.95 5.38
N ILE A 496 8.21 -4.95 5.78
CA ILE A 496 9.64 -4.99 5.43
C ILE A 496 9.85 -5.11 3.91
N CYS A 497 9.05 -5.93 3.23
CA CYS A 497 9.11 -6.10 1.78
C CYS A 497 8.52 -4.89 1.03
N GLU A 498 7.49 -4.29 1.60
CA GLU A 498 6.82 -3.10 1.06
C GLU A 498 7.68 -1.85 1.05
N GLN A 499 8.81 -1.81 1.77
CA GLN A 499 9.77 -0.72 1.61
C GLN A 499 10.17 -0.48 0.14
N CYS A 500 10.12 -1.54 -0.68
CA CYS A 500 10.45 -1.50 -2.10
C CYS A 500 9.33 -2.04 -3.02
N HIS A 501 8.50 -2.97 -2.54
CA HIS A 501 7.47 -3.65 -3.33
C HIS A 501 6.06 -3.07 -3.12
N MET A 502 6.00 -1.75 -2.98
CA MET A 502 4.78 -0.94 -2.95
C MET A 502 5.05 0.38 -3.69
N GLN A 503 4.03 1.23 -3.87
CA GLN A 503 4.13 2.57 -4.48
C GLN A 503 5.55 3.17 -4.54
N SER A 504 6.03 3.43 -5.75
CA SER A 504 7.42 3.91 -5.99
C SER A 504 7.68 5.37 -5.60
N LEU A 505 6.71 6.07 -5.00
CA LEU A 505 6.63 7.55 -5.03
C LEU A 505 6.84 8.26 -3.67
N ALA A 506 7.20 7.56 -2.59
CA ALA A 506 7.16 8.17 -1.26
C ALA A 506 8.30 7.74 -0.32
N HIS A 507 9.54 8.06 -0.69
CA HIS A 507 10.73 7.76 0.13
C HIS A 507 11.33 9.02 0.75
N GLU A 508 10.52 9.78 1.47
CA GLU A 508 11.01 11.00 2.15
C GLU A 508 12.00 10.64 3.28
N PRO A 509 13.16 11.33 3.34
CA PRO A 509 14.13 11.11 4.40
C PRO A 509 13.57 11.52 5.77
N GLU A 510 13.99 10.82 6.82
CA GLU A 510 13.79 11.28 8.20
C GLU A 510 14.54 12.59 8.48
N ALA A 511 14.25 13.22 9.62
CA ALA A 511 14.97 14.41 10.07
C ALA A 511 16.51 14.22 10.16
N GLY A 512 17.00 12.97 10.23
CA GLY A 512 18.42 12.59 10.18
C GLY A 512 18.95 12.24 8.78
N GLY A 513 18.15 12.39 7.72
CA GLY A 513 18.51 12.09 6.34
C GLY A 513 18.32 10.63 5.92
N ALA A 514 18.05 9.71 6.85
CA ALA A 514 17.86 8.29 6.57
C ALA A 514 16.59 8.04 5.75
N VAL A 515 16.70 7.22 4.70
CA VAL A 515 15.60 6.92 3.78
C VAL A 515 15.05 5.52 4.03
N ASN A 516 15.92 4.53 4.17
CA ASN A 516 15.60 3.10 4.10
C ASN A 516 15.33 2.42 5.45
N TYR A 517 15.43 3.18 6.54
CA TYR A 517 15.35 2.67 7.91
C TYR A 517 15.00 3.82 8.86
N SER A 518 14.35 3.49 9.98
CA SER A 518 14.04 4.49 11.00
C SER A 518 15.16 4.64 12.02
N GLN A 519 15.50 5.89 12.32
CA GLN A 519 16.42 6.26 13.41
C GLN A 519 15.70 6.88 14.60
N THR A 520 14.40 7.19 14.47
CA THR A 520 13.70 8.09 15.38
C THR A 520 12.49 7.47 16.06
N THR A 521 11.72 6.59 15.40
CA THR A 521 10.48 6.03 15.96
C THR A 521 10.13 4.65 15.39
N GLY A 522 9.63 3.75 16.24
CA GLY A 522 9.00 2.50 15.78
C GLY A 522 9.98 1.35 15.44
N PRO A 523 9.59 0.43 14.53
CA PRO A 523 10.45 -0.67 14.08
C PRO A 523 11.62 -0.13 13.22
N PHE A 524 12.67 -0.93 13.01
CA PHE A 524 13.87 -0.48 12.28
C PHE A 524 13.59 -0.11 10.80
N TYR A 525 12.56 -0.68 10.19
CA TYR A 525 12.18 -0.41 8.80
C TYR A 525 11.28 0.83 8.70
N ARG A 526 11.23 1.45 7.52
CA ARG A 526 10.42 2.65 7.30
C ARG A 526 9.00 2.28 6.88
N ALA A 527 8.04 2.69 7.70
CA ALA A 527 6.65 2.76 7.27
C ALA A 527 6.47 4.04 6.44
N TYR A 528 6.78 3.97 5.15
CA TYR A 528 6.65 5.11 4.25
C TYR A 528 5.22 5.63 4.23
N SER A 529 5.11 6.96 4.16
CA SER A 529 3.86 7.60 3.80
C SER A 529 3.45 7.14 2.40
N ILE A 530 2.16 7.12 2.10
CA ILE A 530 1.62 6.67 0.82
C ILE A 530 0.69 7.72 0.25
N HIS A 531 0.62 7.83 -1.07
CA HIS A 531 -0.48 8.53 -1.70
C HIS A 531 -1.76 7.70 -1.57
N LEU A 532 -2.90 8.36 -1.39
CA LEU A 532 -4.16 7.64 -1.46
C LEU A 532 -4.35 7.12 -2.88
N LEU A 533 -4.82 5.88 -3.00
CA LEU A 533 -5.06 5.25 -4.30
C LEU A 533 -6.14 5.95 -5.14
N SER A 534 -6.97 6.79 -4.51
CA SER A 534 -7.90 7.70 -5.17
C SER A 534 -7.20 8.78 -6.00
N ASP A 535 -5.96 9.14 -5.66
CA ASP A 535 -5.21 10.22 -6.31
C ASP A 535 -4.48 9.71 -7.57
N TYR A 536 -4.43 8.40 -7.79
CA TYR A 536 -3.87 7.81 -9.00
C TYR A 536 -4.90 7.77 -10.14
N SER A 537 -4.38 7.94 -11.36
CA SER A 537 -5.09 7.74 -12.63
C SER A 537 -5.70 6.36 -12.71
N HIS A 538 -6.88 6.25 -13.34
CA HIS A 538 -7.53 4.94 -13.54
C HIS A 538 -6.65 3.98 -14.35
N LYS A 539 -5.63 4.47 -15.07
CA LYS A 539 -4.67 3.63 -15.79
C LYS A 539 -3.86 2.70 -14.89
N VAL A 540 -3.73 2.97 -13.59
CA VAL A 540 -3.08 2.03 -12.66
C VAL A 540 -3.99 0.84 -12.32
N PHE A 541 -5.29 0.93 -12.60
CA PHE A 541 -6.31 -0.06 -12.28
C PHE A 541 -6.96 -0.66 -13.53
N TYR A 542 -7.33 -1.92 -13.44
CA TYR A 542 -8.41 -2.48 -14.23
C TYR A 542 -9.73 -1.80 -13.81
N ALA A 543 -10.71 -1.74 -14.71
CA ALA A 543 -12.00 -1.09 -14.41
C ALA A 543 -12.79 -1.83 -13.32
N ASP A 544 -12.42 -3.09 -13.05
CA ASP A 544 -12.90 -3.87 -11.91
C ASP A 544 -12.18 -3.60 -10.58
N GLY A 545 -11.21 -2.68 -10.56
CA GLY A 545 -10.50 -2.25 -9.37
C GLY A 545 -9.16 -2.95 -9.13
N ARG A 546 -8.85 -4.06 -9.81
CA ARG A 546 -7.56 -4.76 -9.65
C ARG A 546 -6.40 -3.90 -10.16
N PHE A 547 -5.23 -4.01 -9.54
CA PHE A 547 -4.04 -3.30 -10.02
C PHE A 547 -3.52 -3.83 -11.35
N ARG A 548 -3.03 -2.94 -12.20
CA ARG A 548 -2.37 -3.27 -13.46
C ARG A 548 -0.86 -3.38 -13.36
N ALA A 549 -0.20 -2.74 -12.40
CA ALA A 549 1.26 -2.62 -12.41
C ALA A 549 1.91 -3.22 -11.16
N THR A 550 3.04 -3.90 -11.35
CA THR A 550 3.79 -4.57 -10.26
C THR A 550 4.35 -3.63 -9.19
N THR A 551 4.35 -2.32 -9.41
CA THR A 551 4.63 -1.33 -8.36
C THR A 551 3.61 -1.42 -7.21
N PHE A 552 2.40 -1.94 -7.45
CA PHE A 552 1.34 -2.12 -6.44
C PHE A 552 1.20 -3.58 -5.95
N ILE A 553 2.27 -4.39 -6.02
CA ILE A 553 2.19 -5.83 -5.73
C ILE A 553 1.96 -6.12 -4.25
N GLY A 554 2.53 -5.29 -3.36
CA GLY A 554 2.26 -5.32 -1.91
C GLY A 554 0.80 -5.03 -1.63
N GLU A 555 0.27 -3.92 -2.18
CA GLU A 555 -1.13 -3.54 -2.02
C GLU A 555 -2.09 -4.60 -2.58
N ALA A 556 -1.75 -5.22 -3.73
CA ALA A 556 -2.51 -6.35 -4.27
C ALA A 556 -2.53 -7.54 -3.30
N PHE A 557 -1.41 -7.84 -2.65
CA PHE A 557 -1.34 -8.90 -1.63
C PHE A 557 -2.11 -8.56 -0.36
N GLU A 558 -2.04 -7.32 0.11
CA GLU A 558 -2.77 -6.84 1.28
C GLU A 558 -4.29 -6.91 1.08
N ARG A 559 -4.79 -6.80 -0.16
CA ARG A 559 -6.21 -7.03 -0.49
C ARG A 559 -6.63 -8.47 -0.29
N SER A 560 -5.70 -9.42 -0.36
CA SER A 560 -6.05 -10.83 -0.31
C SER A 560 -6.49 -11.30 1.07
N ARG A 561 -7.45 -12.23 1.12
CA ARG A 561 -7.79 -12.97 2.34
C ARG A 561 -6.61 -13.76 2.90
N CYS A 562 -5.64 -14.16 2.06
CA CYS A 562 -4.42 -14.78 2.53
C CYS A 562 -3.70 -13.89 3.55
N PHE A 563 -3.60 -12.58 3.27
CA PHE A 563 -3.07 -11.61 4.21
C PHE A 563 -4.07 -11.26 5.32
N ARG A 564 -5.28 -10.80 4.95
CA ARG A 564 -6.27 -10.21 5.88
C ARG A 564 -6.81 -11.19 6.94
N GLU A 565 -6.94 -12.45 6.58
CA GLU A 565 -7.58 -13.48 7.40
C GLU A 565 -6.64 -14.65 7.69
N GLY A 566 -5.76 -15.00 6.74
CA GLY A 566 -4.90 -16.18 6.80
C GLY A 566 -3.53 -15.98 7.45
N GLY A 567 -3.13 -14.74 7.78
CA GLY A 567 -1.81 -14.44 8.33
C GLY A 567 -0.64 -14.71 7.35
N GLY A 568 -0.94 -14.80 6.05
CA GLY A 568 0.04 -15.03 5.00
C GLY A 568 1.01 -13.86 4.85
N THR A 569 2.26 -14.18 4.54
CA THR A 569 3.34 -13.21 4.34
C THR A 569 4.07 -13.47 3.02
N CYS A 570 4.87 -12.51 2.55
CA CYS A 570 5.71 -12.70 1.37
C CYS A 570 6.61 -13.95 1.51
N VAL A 571 7.20 -14.16 2.70
CA VAL A 571 8.09 -15.29 3.01
C VAL A 571 7.36 -16.62 3.27
N SER A 572 6.03 -16.61 3.29
CA SER A 572 5.22 -17.84 3.26
C SER A 572 5.34 -18.55 1.90
N CYS A 573 5.63 -17.79 0.84
CA CYS A 573 5.67 -18.25 -0.54
C CYS A 573 7.04 -18.05 -1.21
N HIS A 574 7.79 -17.03 -0.80
CA HIS A 574 9.13 -16.73 -1.31
C HIS A 574 10.23 -17.15 -0.34
N ASN A 575 11.36 -17.57 -0.89
CA ASN A 575 12.61 -17.74 -0.18
C ASN A 575 13.61 -16.70 -0.70
N PRO A 576 13.94 -15.65 0.09
CA PRO A 576 14.91 -14.63 -0.27
C PRO A 576 16.33 -15.15 -0.52
N HIS A 577 16.66 -16.35 -0.03
CA HIS A 577 17.98 -16.98 -0.11
C HIS A 577 17.88 -18.40 -0.68
N PRO A 578 17.37 -18.59 -1.92
CA PRO A 578 17.12 -19.92 -2.47
C PRO A 578 18.45 -20.64 -2.77
N ASP A 579 18.49 -21.97 -2.57
CA ASP A 579 19.69 -22.78 -2.82
C ASP A 579 20.12 -22.82 -4.30
N ASP A 580 19.16 -22.62 -5.22
CA ASP A 580 19.39 -22.53 -6.66
C ASP A 580 18.85 -21.19 -7.20
N PRO A 581 19.53 -20.06 -6.98
CA PRO A 581 19.05 -18.74 -7.39
C PRO A 581 19.00 -18.56 -8.92
N ASP A 582 19.83 -19.30 -9.66
CA ASP A 582 19.90 -19.22 -11.13
C ASP A 582 18.72 -19.94 -11.80
N GLY A 583 18.34 -21.13 -11.31
CA GLY A 583 17.13 -21.85 -11.72
C GLY A 583 15.84 -21.32 -11.08
N ASN A 584 15.96 -20.68 -9.90
CA ASN A 584 14.85 -20.08 -9.17
C ASN A 584 14.89 -18.54 -9.18
N GLN A 585 14.86 -17.96 -10.37
CA GLN A 585 14.93 -16.50 -10.55
C GLN A 585 13.75 -15.73 -9.92
N LYS A 586 12.67 -16.42 -9.54
CA LYS A 586 11.52 -15.84 -8.83
C LYS A 586 11.65 -15.95 -7.31
N SER A 587 12.72 -16.60 -6.81
CA SER A 587 12.95 -16.81 -5.39
C SER A 587 11.75 -17.46 -4.70
N LEU A 588 11.14 -18.46 -5.35
CA LEU A 588 10.00 -19.20 -4.79
C LEU A 588 10.48 -20.21 -3.76
N LYS A 589 9.81 -20.28 -2.61
CA LYS A 589 10.10 -21.26 -1.57
C LYS A 589 9.84 -22.69 -2.05
N PHE A 590 8.82 -22.87 -2.90
CA PHE A 590 8.42 -24.16 -3.45
C PHE A 590 8.56 -24.18 -4.97
N ALA A 591 9.77 -23.89 -5.48
CA ALA A 591 10.00 -23.79 -6.93
C ALA A 591 9.68 -25.07 -7.73
N PRO A 592 10.01 -26.30 -7.25
CA PRO A 592 9.69 -27.53 -7.99
C PRO A 592 8.19 -27.83 -8.05
N ASP A 593 7.43 -27.40 -7.04
CA ASP A 593 5.99 -27.60 -6.93
C ASP A 593 5.30 -26.39 -6.31
N SER A 594 4.94 -25.42 -7.15
CA SER A 594 4.39 -24.13 -6.72
C SER A 594 3.08 -24.24 -5.94
N ASP A 595 2.32 -25.31 -6.13
CA ASP A 595 1.02 -25.48 -5.46
C ASP A 595 1.16 -25.67 -3.95
N GLN A 596 2.34 -26.11 -3.47
CA GLN A 596 2.63 -26.19 -2.04
C GLN A 596 2.50 -24.84 -1.33
N MET A 597 2.70 -23.71 -2.03
CA MET A 597 2.43 -22.38 -1.47
C MET A 597 1.00 -22.27 -0.96
N CYS A 598 0.03 -22.79 -1.72
CA CYS A 598 -1.40 -22.74 -1.42
C CYS A 598 -1.81 -23.87 -0.46
N LEU A 599 -1.29 -25.08 -0.68
CA LEU A 599 -1.66 -26.30 0.06
C LEU A 599 -1.12 -26.34 1.50
N GLN A 600 -0.33 -25.35 1.92
CA GLN A 600 -0.03 -25.08 3.33
C GLN A 600 -1.32 -24.87 4.13
N CYS A 601 -2.25 -24.07 3.60
CA CYS A 601 -3.50 -23.72 4.24
C CYS A 601 -4.71 -24.46 3.62
N HIS A 602 -4.69 -24.68 2.30
CA HIS A 602 -5.80 -25.32 1.58
C HIS A 602 -5.65 -26.85 1.52
N GLN A 603 -5.54 -27.50 2.67
CA GLN A 603 -5.23 -28.94 2.74
C GLN A 603 -6.35 -29.82 2.17
N SER A 604 -7.61 -29.36 2.23
CA SER A 604 -8.78 -30.12 1.76
C SER A 604 -8.79 -30.40 0.25
N ILE A 605 -8.03 -29.64 -0.54
CA ILE A 605 -7.94 -29.79 -2.00
C ILE A 605 -6.64 -30.47 -2.45
N ARG A 606 -5.76 -30.87 -1.52
CA ARG A 606 -4.43 -31.42 -1.82
C ARG A 606 -4.48 -32.72 -2.62
N ASP A 607 -5.33 -33.65 -2.21
CA ASP A 607 -5.33 -35.01 -2.77
C ASP A 607 -6.11 -35.11 -4.09
N HIS A 608 -7.04 -34.18 -4.31
CA HIS A 608 -7.92 -34.15 -5.47
C HIS A 608 -8.06 -32.74 -6.08
N PRO A 609 -6.95 -32.07 -6.47
CA PRO A 609 -6.99 -30.72 -7.01
C PRO A 609 -7.74 -30.65 -8.35
N GLU A 610 -7.87 -31.75 -9.09
CA GLU A 610 -8.68 -31.85 -10.31
C GLU A 610 -10.18 -31.66 -10.06
N ARG A 611 -10.67 -32.03 -8.87
CA ARG A 611 -12.08 -31.79 -8.49
C ARG A 611 -12.35 -30.32 -8.26
N HIS A 612 -11.35 -29.61 -7.74
CA HIS A 612 -11.39 -28.17 -7.57
C HIS A 612 -11.18 -27.50 -8.94
N THR A 613 -10.00 -27.63 -9.53
CA THR A 613 -9.60 -26.93 -10.76
C THR A 613 -10.39 -27.31 -12.01
N ARG A 614 -11.04 -28.49 -12.03
CA ARG A 614 -11.71 -29.07 -13.21
C ARG A 614 -10.79 -29.34 -14.40
N HIS A 615 -9.49 -29.40 -14.16
CA HIS A 615 -8.48 -29.71 -15.17
C HIS A 615 -7.77 -31.02 -14.84
N ALA A 616 -7.28 -31.71 -15.88
CA ALA A 616 -6.53 -32.94 -15.71
C ALA A 616 -5.29 -32.72 -14.83
N LEU A 617 -5.00 -33.67 -13.94
CA LEU A 617 -3.82 -33.65 -13.08
C LEU A 617 -2.53 -33.48 -13.92
N GLY A 618 -1.65 -32.61 -13.46
CA GLY A 618 -0.36 -32.32 -14.10
C GLY A 618 -0.43 -31.35 -15.27
N SER A 619 -1.62 -30.89 -15.68
CA SER A 619 -1.74 -29.82 -16.68
C SER A 619 -1.32 -28.45 -16.11
N GLU A 620 -0.95 -27.49 -16.97
CA GLU A 620 -0.69 -26.11 -16.52
C GLU A 620 -1.93 -25.53 -15.80
N ALA A 621 -3.13 -25.87 -16.28
CA ALA A 621 -4.39 -25.39 -15.74
C ALA A 621 -4.79 -26.03 -14.40
N SER A 622 -4.19 -27.18 -14.01
CA SER A 622 -4.40 -27.75 -12.68
C SER A 622 -3.55 -27.08 -11.59
N ARG A 623 -2.67 -26.12 -11.95
CA ARG A 623 -1.87 -25.36 -10.98
C ARG A 623 -2.69 -24.23 -10.37
N CYS A 624 -2.64 -24.07 -9.05
CA CYS A 624 -3.42 -23.06 -8.32
C CYS A 624 -3.13 -21.65 -8.86
N VAL A 625 -1.85 -21.35 -9.07
CA VAL A 625 -1.37 -20.05 -9.56
C VAL A 625 -1.88 -19.70 -10.96
N SER A 626 -2.32 -20.66 -11.78
CA SER A 626 -2.81 -20.39 -13.13
C SER A 626 -4.12 -19.60 -13.13
N CYS A 627 -4.99 -19.85 -12.14
CA CYS A 627 -6.27 -19.16 -12.00
C CYS A 627 -6.24 -18.08 -10.91
N HIS A 628 -5.59 -18.35 -9.78
CA HIS A 628 -5.56 -17.45 -8.62
C HIS A 628 -4.48 -16.36 -8.70
N MET A 629 -3.49 -16.53 -9.57
CA MET A 629 -2.42 -15.55 -9.77
C MET A 629 -2.17 -15.33 -11.27
N PRO A 630 -3.18 -14.87 -12.03
CA PRO A 630 -3.07 -14.72 -13.48
C PRO A 630 -2.00 -13.70 -13.86
N ARG A 631 -1.44 -13.84 -15.07
CA ARG A 631 -0.42 -12.92 -15.59
C ARG A 631 -1.05 -11.66 -16.16
N ASN A 632 -1.47 -10.76 -15.28
CA ASN A 632 -2.17 -9.52 -15.61
C ASN A 632 -1.59 -8.29 -14.91
N MET A 633 -0.38 -8.37 -14.33
CA MET A 633 0.31 -7.18 -13.82
C MET A 633 1.48 -6.82 -14.73
N ASP A 634 1.46 -5.65 -15.34
CA ASP A 634 2.53 -5.08 -16.12
C ASP A 634 3.80 -4.90 -15.26
N ALA A 635 4.90 -5.44 -15.79
CA ALA A 635 6.23 -5.49 -15.18
C ALA A 635 7.27 -5.02 -16.22
N LEU A 636 7.11 -3.77 -16.67
CA LEU A 636 7.86 -3.14 -17.76
C LEU A 636 7.66 -3.82 -19.12
N LEU A 637 8.31 -4.96 -19.36
CA LEU A 637 8.35 -5.65 -20.65
C LEU A 637 7.59 -6.98 -20.68
N PHE A 638 7.00 -7.39 -19.56
CA PHE A 638 6.20 -8.61 -19.49
C PHE A 638 5.07 -8.46 -18.48
N ARG A 639 4.16 -9.43 -18.46
CA ARG A 639 3.11 -9.51 -17.43
C ARG A 639 3.49 -10.50 -16.33
N ALA A 640 3.68 -9.98 -15.13
CA ALA A 640 3.83 -10.73 -13.90
C ALA A 640 2.48 -11.24 -13.37
N ARG A 641 2.57 -12.15 -12.39
CA ARG A 641 1.42 -12.74 -11.72
C ARG A 641 0.81 -11.77 -10.70
N SER A 642 -0.51 -11.62 -10.69
CA SER A 642 -1.22 -10.89 -9.63
C SER A 642 -1.04 -11.55 -8.27
N HIS A 643 -0.99 -10.71 -7.23
CA HIS A 643 -0.94 -11.13 -5.82
C HIS A 643 -2.24 -10.86 -5.06
N GLN A 644 -3.30 -10.40 -5.72
CA GLN A 644 -4.66 -10.46 -5.18
C GLN A 644 -5.21 -11.89 -5.36
N ILE A 645 -4.67 -12.83 -4.57
CA ILE A 645 -4.70 -14.29 -4.79
C ILE A 645 -6.10 -14.91 -4.66
N ASP A 646 -6.93 -14.36 -3.78
CA ASP A 646 -8.30 -14.81 -3.50
C ASP A 646 -9.33 -14.28 -4.51
N GLU A 647 -8.91 -13.41 -5.42
CA GLU A 647 -9.75 -12.90 -6.50
C GLU A 647 -9.84 -13.93 -7.63
N ILE A 648 -10.85 -14.78 -7.56
CA ILE A 648 -11.17 -15.71 -8.66
C ILE A 648 -11.73 -14.88 -9.83
N PRO A 649 -11.30 -15.14 -11.08
CA PRO A 649 -11.79 -14.41 -12.24
C PRO A 649 -13.33 -14.34 -12.31
N ASP A 650 -13.88 -13.14 -12.16
CA ASP A 650 -15.32 -12.89 -12.11
C ASP A 650 -15.88 -12.69 -13.53
N ALA A 651 -16.74 -13.61 -13.96
CA ALA A 651 -17.40 -13.55 -15.25
C ALA A 651 -18.32 -12.33 -15.38
N GLU A 652 -18.94 -11.87 -14.29
CA GLU A 652 -19.80 -10.68 -14.29
C GLU A 652 -18.96 -9.43 -14.60
N MET A 653 -17.81 -9.28 -13.93
CA MET A 653 -16.93 -8.13 -14.13
C MET A 653 -16.30 -8.13 -15.52
N THR A 654 -15.90 -9.29 -16.04
CA THR A 654 -15.41 -9.41 -17.42
C THR A 654 -16.53 -9.14 -18.44
N ALA A 655 -17.77 -9.57 -18.20
CA ALA A 655 -18.92 -9.25 -19.06
C ALA A 655 -19.21 -7.75 -19.07
N ARG A 656 -19.11 -7.14 -17.90
CA ARG A 656 -19.32 -5.71 -17.73
C ARG A 656 -18.22 -4.91 -18.42
N PHE A 657 -16.96 -5.11 -18.05
CA PHE A 657 -15.87 -4.23 -18.48
C PHE A 657 -15.12 -4.69 -19.72
N GLY A 658 -15.33 -5.92 -20.16
CA GLY A 658 -14.56 -6.54 -21.25
C GLY A 658 -13.18 -7.03 -20.81
N GLU A 659 -12.58 -7.87 -21.64
CA GLU A 659 -11.35 -8.58 -21.31
C GLU A 659 -10.10 -7.68 -21.20
N SER A 660 -10.10 -6.53 -21.87
CA SER A 660 -9.03 -5.52 -21.80
C SER A 660 -8.94 -4.84 -20.43
N ASP A 661 -10.09 -4.62 -19.81
CA ASP A 661 -10.24 -3.82 -18.59
C ASP A 661 -10.74 -4.64 -17.40
N SER A 662 -11.00 -5.93 -17.60
CA SER A 662 -11.23 -6.94 -16.56
C SER A 662 -10.78 -8.31 -17.09
N PRO A 663 -9.46 -8.54 -17.22
CA PRO A 663 -8.92 -9.78 -17.77
C PRO A 663 -9.29 -11.00 -16.91
N ASN A 664 -9.67 -12.07 -17.60
CA ASN A 664 -10.11 -13.31 -16.97
C ASN A 664 -9.07 -14.42 -17.18
N ALA A 665 -8.70 -15.14 -16.12
CA ALA A 665 -7.70 -16.20 -16.25
C ALA A 665 -8.17 -17.34 -17.18
N CYS A 666 -9.48 -17.62 -17.21
CA CYS A 666 -10.05 -18.66 -18.08
C CYS A 666 -9.89 -18.28 -19.56
N LEU A 667 -10.29 -17.06 -19.92
CA LEU A 667 -10.27 -16.59 -21.32
C LEU A 667 -8.84 -16.34 -21.84
N THR A 668 -7.86 -16.19 -20.93
CA THR A 668 -6.44 -16.16 -21.31
C THR A 668 -5.99 -17.46 -21.98
N CYS A 669 -6.51 -18.62 -21.53
CA CYS A 669 -6.23 -19.93 -22.13
C CYS A 669 -7.28 -20.32 -23.19
N HIS A 670 -8.56 -20.08 -22.90
CA HIS A 670 -9.70 -20.41 -23.75
C HIS A 670 -10.04 -19.29 -24.75
N ARG A 671 -9.06 -18.94 -25.59
CA ARG A 671 -9.15 -17.79 -26.52
C ARG A 671 -10.20 -17.94 -27.63
N ASP A 672 -10.72 -19.15 -27.84
CA ASP A 672 -11.81 -19.45 -28.77
C ASP A 672 -13.21 -19.31 -28.14
N LYS A 673 -13.28 -19.00 -26.84
CA LYS A 673 -14.53 -18.88 -26.09
C LYS A 673 -14.89 -17.42 -25.84
N ASP A 674 -16.18 -17.18 -25.64
CA ASP A 674 -16.71 -15.87 -25.29
C ASP A 674 -17.16 -15.80 -23.83
N ILE A 675 -17.59 -14.62 -23.42
CA ILE A 675 -18.06 -14.38 -22.06
C ILE A 675 -19.32 -15.17 -21.69
N ARG A 676 -20.17 -15.52 -22.67
CA ARG A 676 -21.37 -16.34 -22.42
C ARG A 676 -20.98 -17.76 -22.07
N TRP A 677 -20.00 -18.31 -22.77
CA TRP A 677 -19.42 -19.61 -22.42
C TRP A 677 -18.82 -19.59 -21.02
N LEU A 678 -18.07 -18.54 -20.67
CA LEU A 678 -17.47 -18.42 -19.34
C LEU A 678 -18.55 -18.36 -18.26
N ALA A 679 -19.55 -17.49 -18.42
CA ALA A 679 -20.65 -17.35 -17.46
C ALA A 679 -21.41 -18.67 -17.25
N ALA A 680 -21.74 -19.38 -18.34
CA ALA A 680 -22.40 -20.68 -18.27
C ALA A 680 -21.53 -21.73 -17.56
N SER A 681 -20.23 -21.74 -17.84
CA SER A 681 -19.27 -22.68 -17.21
C SER A 681 -19.12 -22.41 -15.72
N MET A 682 -19.04 -21.15 -15.30
CA MET A 682 -18.94 -20.75 -13.88
C MET A 682 -20.23 -21.08 -13.12
N ALA A 683 -21.41 -20.85 -13.72
CA ALA A 683 -22.69 -21.21 -13.12
C ALA A 683 -22.82 -22.73 -12.94
N ALA A 684 -22.40 -23.52 -13.93
CA ALA A 684 -22.38 -24.98 -13.82
C ALA A 684 -21.41 -25.45 -12.72
N TRP A 685 -20.25 -24.81 -12.57
CA TRP A 685 -19.27 -25.15 -11.54
C TRP A 685 -19.78 -24.86 -10.11
N ARG A 686 -20.50 -23.74 -9.91
CA ARG A 686 -21.07 -23.38 -8.59
C ARG A 686 -22.33 -24.18 -8.21
N GLY A 687 -22.87 -25.00 -9.10
CA GLY A 687 -24.03 -25.86 -8.83
C GLY A 687 -25.39 -25.32 -9.28
N GLY A 688 -25.45 -24.39 -10.25
CA GLY A 688 -26.68 -23.79 -10.79
C GLY A 688 -26.76 -22.27 -10.57
N PRO A 689 -27.65 -21.55 -11.29
CA PRO A 689 -27.66 -20.10 -11.30
C PRO A 689 -27.96 -19.51 -9.91
N VAL A 690 -27.13 -18.56 -9.50
CA VAL A 690 -27.40 -17.66 -8.38
C VAL A 690 -28.32 -16.57 -8.92
N HIS A 691 -29.54 -16.51 -8.40
CA HIS A 691 -30.54 -15.50 -8.74
C HIS A 691 -30.21 -14.13 -8.14
#